data_AF-A0A7Y5V095-F1
#
_entry.id   AF-A0A7Y5V095-F1
#
_cell.length_a   1.000
_cell.length_b   1.000
_cell.length_c   1.000
_cell.angle_alpha   90.00
_cell.angle_beta   90.00
_cell.angle_gamma   90.00
#
_symmetry.space_group_name_H-M   'P 1'
#
loop_
_entity.id
_entity.type
_entity.pdbx_description
1 polymer ?
#
loop_
_entity_poly.entity_id
_entity_poly.type
_entity_poly.pdbx_seq_one_letter_code
_entity_poly.pdbx_strand_id
1 'polypeptide(L)'
;MTPYAFDVLPVHPAPLPLESYTSYVTRLAESNGLTRYSDLAARLFPQTHPLKVRELTDYTPASFGRVAEEALCSETDLQSTTFFHLARKFGRVPQSRHLSLLMVRGLSVHLRFCPLCVAEQGCYLLPWRLLTLEGCPVHGCKLLDCCPACGHAIRLLSTPFRVGVCPHCRADLRTFMPPSLSPEAHVLAQRRWRDLEFLLLPQRWERDGALEAVLAAGTAFERARRQTGQSANQVAAHIGILSAGIRAIERGNVGLPGAQFMRYVRYADYLGVSLEQMFTDGLAHYASFPETFTREQRLEAQLTHVVAHLQSTGQPIDDPTLRIWTGLCVKTLHRHPATHAVLSRLETAARDNQETGLLEHVETVIRLQQAQGKPAYRSEIYRSVGVGERTLKAYPRIRDRLYTLNRRATNRKPTRMLRCEQTLLAQAQHILQALLEAGQPVTQERVAAALGFSLVHLERTYPSVMTLLKQSRVLQAAQMDRLLLAKAETAVQQLYTEHQIVSRKAVAHCLGVHVSTLSRYPQVSAYLKTVCDEEFARQKSARTDKVVRALDTLQTQSHIPILTQAVICNQAGLCESAARQHPELMALITPLLEAQQTQLRQQFLQRVTEVVARLTQEGRKVTMPAVSQLVGRSLANLRDYPEVVEMVRQARAEQRCAYEAQLLNRIEQAVQQLSAANQPLTQTAICAIVGMSPNTLRYYRRAKAAVNAVASRCHPLLN
;
A
#
# COMPACT_ATOMS: atom_id res chain seq x y z
N MET A 1 -23.10 -29.00 -8.08
CA MET A 1 -24.27 -29.36 -8.91
C MET A 1 -23.98 -28.86 -10.32
N THR A 2 -24.00 -29.74 -11.31
CA THR A 2 -23.84 -29.36 -12.73
C THR A 2 -25.06 -28.53 -13.15
N PRO A 3 -24.89 -27.29 -13.65
CA PRO A 3 -26.01 -26.46 -14.08
C PRO A 3 -26.71 -27.09 -15.28
N TYR A 4 -28.05 -27.10 -15.29
CA TYR A 4 -28.81 -27.55 -16.46
C TYR A 4 -28.82 -26.43 -17.52
N ALA A 5 -28.98 -26.78 -18.80
CA ALA A 5 -28.91 -25.83 -19.92
C ALA A 5 -29.94 -24.68 -19.86
N PHE A 6 -30.95 -24.76 -18.99
CA PHE A 6 -31.97 -23.72 -18.78
C PHE A 6 -31.66 -22.76 -17.62
N ASP A 7 -30.59 -23.01 -16.85
CA ASP A 7 -30.22 -22.21 -15.68
C ASP A 7 -29.29 -21.02 -16.03
N VAL A 8 -28.81 -20.96 -17.28
CA VAL A 8 -27.84 -19.97 -17.80
C VAL A 8 -28.39 -19.23 -19.03
N LEU A 9 -27.68 -18.22 -19.53
CA LEU A 9 -28.09 -17.51 -20.75
C LEU A 9 -27.95 -18.43 -21.99
N PRO A 10 -28.95 -18.45 -22.90
CA PRO A 10 -28.88 -19.27 -24.11
C PRO A 10 -27.66 -18.98 -24.98
N VAL A 11 -27.28 -17.71 -25.11
CA VAL A 11 -26.08 -17.30 -25.86
C VAL A 11 -25.09 -16.66 -24.90
N HIS A 12 -23.85 -17.12 -24.93
CA HIS A 12 -22.85 -16.78 -23.93
C HIS A 12 -21.51 -16.61 -24.64
N PRO A 13 -21.33 -15.50 -25.39
CA PRO A 13 -20.07 -15.25 -26.09
C PRO A 13 -18.94 -15.15 -25.06
N ALA A 14 -17.77 -15.72 -25.37
CA ALA A 14 -16.61 -15.57 -24.52
C ALA A 14 -16.10 -14.11 -24.52
N PRO A 15 -15.56 -13.61 -23.40
CA PRO A 15 -14.83 -12.35 -23.38
C PRO A 15 -13.68 -12.35 -24.40
N LEU A 16 -13.57 -11.27 -25.18
CA LEU A 16 -12.45 -11.15 -26.14
C LEU A 16 -11.21 -10.51 -25.49
N PRO A 17 -10.00 -10.77 -26.01
CA PRO A 17 -8.79 -10.10 -25.55
C PRO A 17 -8.94 -8.58 -25.62
N LEU A 18 -8.58 -7.89 -24.53
CA LEU A 18 -8.67 -6.44 -24.38
C LEU A 18 -10.09 -5.85 -24.55
N GLU A 19 -11.15 -6.66 -24.60
CA GLU A 19 -12.52 -6.15 -24.60
C GLU A 19 -12.82 -5.42 -23.28
N SER A 20 -13.51 -4.28 -23.35
CA SER A 20 -13.95 -3.61 -22.13
C SER A 20 -15.10 -4.35 -21.47
N TYR A 21 -15.18 -4.34 -20.14
CA TYR A 21 -16.24 -5.01 -19.39
C TYR A 21 -17.62 -4.51 -19.82
N THR A 22 -17.75 -3.20 -20.06
CA THR A 22 -19.00 -2.61 -20.56
C THR A 22 -19.32 -3.02 -22.00
N SER A 23 -18.34 -3.25 -22.86
CA SER A 23 -18.53 -3.88 -24.17
C SER A 23 -19.02 -5.31 -24.02
N TYR A 24 -18.35 -6.10 -23.20
CA TYR A 24 -18.69 -7.51 -22.98
C TYR A 24 -20.14 -7.66 -22.49
N VAL A 25 -20.54 -6.88 -21.49
CA VAL A 25 -21.92 -6.85 -20.98
C VAL A 25 -22.90 -6.40 -22.07
N THR A 26 -22.52 -5.45 -22.93
CA THR A 26 -23.34 -5.02 -24.07
C THR A 26 -23.55 -6.16 -25.07
N ARG A 27 -22.48 -6.86 -25.45
CA ARG A 27 -22.50 -8.00 -26.38
C ARG A 27 -23.29 -9.19 -25.83
N LEU A 28 -23.13 -9.48 -24.55
CA LEU A 28 -23.89 -10.51 -23.85
C LEU A 28 -25.39 -10.17 -23.81
N ALA A 29 -25.73 -8.92 -23.51
CA ALA A 29 -27.11 -8.44 -23.52
C ALA A 29 -27.73 -8.48 -24.92
N GLU A 30 -26.99 -8.01 -25.94
CA GLU A 30 -27.39 -8.02 -27.35
C GLU A 30 -27.71 -9.44 -27.82
N SER A 31 -26.82 -10.40 -27.54
CA SER A 31 -26.94 -11.80 -27.95
C SER A 31 -28.12 -12.54 -27.33
N ASN A 32 -28.65 -12.02 -26.22
CA ASN A 32 -29.79 -12.59 -25.50
C ASN A 32 -31.06 -11.72 -25.56
N GLY A 33 -31.08 -10.69 -26.42
CA GLY A 33 -32.25 -9.84 -26.62
C GLY A 33 -32.64 -8.99 -25.40
N LEU A 34 -31.72 -8.77 -24.46
CA LEU A 34 -31.94 -7.86 -23.34
C LEU A 34 -31.84 -6.43 -23.87
N THR A 35 -32.87 -5.60 -23.64
CA THR A 35 -32.92 -4.24 -24.22
C THR A 35 -33.05 -3.13 -23.19
N ARG A 36 -33.35 -3.46 -21.93
CA ARG A 36 -33.55 -2.50 -20.84
C ARG A 36 -32.65 -2.81 -19.65
N TYR A 37 -32.25 -1.77 -18.91
CA TYR A 37 -31.50 -1.95 -17.66
C TYR A 37 -32.24 -2.78 -16.61
N SER A 38 -33.58 -2.75 -16.60
CA SER A 38 -34.39 -3.59 -15.69
C SER A 38 -34.16 -5.08 -15.94
N ASP A 39 -34.09 -5.46 -17.21
CA ASP A 39 -34.01 -6.86 -17.64
C ASP A 39 -32.59 -7.36 -17.39
N LEU A 40 -31.60 -6.52 -17.73
CA LEU A 40 -30.19 -6.77 -17.42
C LEU A 40 -29.95 -6.91 -15.90
N ALA A 41 -30.52 -6.01 -15.10
CA ALA A 41 -30.40 -6.06 -13.65
C ALA A 41 -31.07 -7.31 -13.06
N ALA A 42 -32.30 -7.61 -13.48
CA ALA A 42 -33.03 -8.78 -12.98
C ALA A 42 -32.29 -10.09 -13.27
N ARG A 43 -31.64 -10.21 -14.44
CA ARG A 43 -30.93 -11.43 -14.83
C ARG A 43 -29.51 -11.52 -14.27
N LEU A 44 -28.69 -10.49 -14.51
CA LEU A 44 -27.25 -10.53 -14.23
C LEU A 44 -26.87 -9.89 -12.90
N PHE A 45 -27.70 -8.99 -12.35
CA PHE A 45 -27.38 -8.24 -11.13
C PHE A 45 -28.57 -8.15 -10.17
N PRO A 46 -29.15 -9.28 -9.72
CA PRO A 46 -30.44 -9.29 -9.02
C PRO A 46 -30.46 -8.49 -7.71
N GLN A 47 -29.29 -8.30 -7.07
CA GLN A 47 -29.13 -7.51 -5.85
C GLN A 47 -28.80 -6.03 -6.12
N THR A 48 -28.72 -5.61 -7.38
CA THR A 48 -28.34 -4.24 -7.78
C THR A 48 -29.50 -3.54 -8.45
N HIS A 49 -29.82 -2.33 -7.98
CA HIS A 49 -30.87 -1.52 -8.59
C HIS A 49 -30.53 -1.16 -10.06
N PRO A 50 -31.49 -1.16 -11.01
CA PRO A 50 -31.22 -0.88 -12.43
C PRO A 50 -30.49 0.43 -12.71
N LEU A 51 -30.71 1.47 -11.89
CA LEU A 51 -29.99 2.75 -12.01
C LEU A 51 -28.49 2.62 -11.69
N LYS A 52 -28.09 1.73 -10.78
CA LYS A 52 -26.68 1.45 -10.51
C LYS A 52 -26.06 0.59 -11.62
N VAL A 53 -26.84 -0.31 -12.23
CA VAL A 53 -26.40 -1.07 -13.41
C VAL A 53 -26.07 -0.13 -14.58
N ARG A 54 -26.85 0.95 -14.75
CA ARG A 54 -26.56 2.00 -15.73
C ARG A 54 -25.24 2.73 -15.48
N GLU A 55 -24.74 2.72 -14.24
CA GLU A 55 -23.47 3.34 -13.82
C GLU A 55 -22.30 2.35 -13.86
N LEU A 56 -22.48 1.16 -14.44
CA LEU A 56 -21.38 0.22 -14.65
C LEU A 56 -20.26 0.89 -15.47
N THR A 57 -19.04 0.59 -15.05
CA THR A 57 -17.79 1.11 -15.63
C THR A 57 -16.83 -0.06 -15.83
N ASP A 58 -15.68 0.19 -16.44
CA ASP A 58 -14.64 -0.84 -16.63
C ASP A 58 -13.67 -0.95 -15.43
N TYR A 59 -13.98 -0.32 -14.30
CA TYR A 59 -13.32 -0.64 -13.03
C TYR A 59 -13.77 -2.02 -12.56
N THR A 60 -12.88 -2.77 -11.90
CA THR A 60 -13.25 -4.06 -11.33
C THR A 60 -14.32 -3.86 -10.23
N PRO A 61 -15.53 -4.42 -10.40
CA PRO A 61 -16.58 -4.29 -9.41
C PRO A 61 -16.26 -5.16 -8.18
N ALA A 62 -16.91 -4.86 -7.05
CA ALA A 62 -16.81 -5.72 -5.85
C ALA A 62 -17.46 -7.10 -6.06
N SER A 63 -18.40 -7.20 -7.00
CA SER A 63 -19.03 -8.43 -7.43
C SER A 63 -19.42 -8.29 -8.91
N PHE A 64 -19.17 -9.34 -9.70
CA PHE A 64 -19.64 -9.43 -11.07
C PHE A 64 -21.12 -9.85 -11.18
N GLY A 65 -21.85 -9.91 -10.05
CA GLY A 65 -23.21 -10.43 -10.02
C GLY A 65 -23.24 -11.89 -10.45
N ARG A 66 -24.18 -12.25 -11.33
CA ARG A 66 -24.32 -13.58 -11.91
C ARG A 66 -23.67 -13.71 -13.29
N VAL A 67 -22.90 -12.72 -13.74
CA VAL A 67 -22.31 -12.70 -15.11
C VAL A 67 -21.43 -13.93 -15.36
N ALA A 68 -20.60 -14.32 -14.40
CA ALA A 68 -19.73 -15.50 -14.53
C ALA A 68 -20.55 -16.80 -14.69
N GLU A 69 -21.55 -16.99 -13.83
CA GLU A 69 -22.46 -18.14 -13.86
C GLU A 69 -23.27 -18.21 -15.15
N GLU A 70 -23.89 -17.09 -15.53
CA GLU A 70 -24.83 -16.98 -16.64
C GLU A 70 -24.15 -17.04 -18.00
N ALA A 71 -22.88 -16.65 -18.10
CA ALA A 71 -22.09 -16.70 -19.32
C ALA A 71 -21.08 -17.86 -19.37
N LEU A 72 -21.08 -18.75 -18.36
CA LEU A 72 -20.13 -19.87 -18.23
C LEU A 72 -18.66 -19.45 -18.41
N CYS A 73 -18.27 -18.33 -17.81
CA CYS A 73 -16.89 -17.83 -17.81
C CYS A 73 -16.36 -17.69 -16.38
N SER A 74 -15.04 -17.73 -16.22
CA SER A 74 -14.44 -17.55 -14.91
C SER A 74 -14.44 -16.08 -14.49
N GLU A 75 -14.40 -15.80 -13.18
CA GLU A 75 -14.19 -14.43 -12.71
C GLU A 75 -12.85 -13.85 -13.23
N THR A 76 -11.85 -14.68 -13.46
CA THR A 76 -10.55 -14.27 -14.04
C THR A 76 -10.72 -13.76 -15.48
N ASP A 77 -11.59 -14.39 -16.27
CA ASP A 77 -11.90 -13.92 -17.63
C ASP A 77 -12.59 -12.55 -17.57
N LEU A 78 -13.52 -12.37 -16.63
CA LEU A 78 -14.18 -11.08 -16.41
C LEU A 78 -13.22 -10.01 -15.89
N GLN A 79 -12.32 -10.35 -14.98
CA GLN A 79 -11.27 -9.44 -14.51
C GLN A 79 -10.41 -8.93 -15.67
N SER A 80 -10.12 -9.77 -16.66
CA SER A 80 -9.35 -9.42 -17.86
C SER A 80 -10.06 -8.39 -18.76
N THR A 81 -11.37 -8.21 -18.61
CA THR A 81 -12.14 -7.15 -19.30
C THR A 81 -12.18 -5.82 -18.51
N THR A 82 -11.58 -5.77 -17.33
CA THR A 82 -11.56 -4.60 -16.45
C THR A 82 -10.14 -4.08 -16.26
N PHE A 83 -9.99 -2.94 -15.57
CA PHE A 83 -8.67 -2.44 -15.16
C PHE A 83 -7.99 -3.23 -14.03
N PHE A 84 -8.37 -4.49 -13.81
CA PHE A 84 -7.85 -5.34 -12.74
C PHE A 84 -6.33 -5.49 -12.79
N HIS A 85 -5.81 -5.96 -13.93
CA HIS A 85 -4.39 -6.21 -14.11
C HIS A 85 -3.58 -4.92 -13.97
N LEU A 86 -4.05 -3.83 -14.58
CA LEU A 86 -3.42 -2.53 -14.43
C LEU A 86 -3.32 -2.14 -12.96
N ALA A 87 -4.41 -2.23 -12.19
CA ALA A 87 -4.38 -1.91 -10.77
C ALA A 87 -3.34 -2.75 -10.02
N ARG A 88 -3.25 -4.05 -10.31
CA ARG A 88 -2.25 -4.94 -9.72
C ARG A 88 -0.82 -4.54 -10.07
N LYS A 89 -0.52 -4.22 -11.33
CA LYS A 89 0.83 -3.78 -11.71
C LYS A 89 1.25 -2.50 -10.99
N PHE A 90 0.28 -1.62 -10.68
CA PHE A 90 0.51 -0.40 -9.93
C PHE A 90 0.37 -0.55 -8.39
N GLY A 91 0.37 -1.80 -7.88
CA GLY A 91 0.35 -2.06 -6.44
C GLY A 91 -0.95 -1.62 -5.76
N ARG A 92 -2.03 -1.44 -6.54
CA ARG A 92 -3.33 -0.95 -6.06
C ARG A 92 -4.30 -2.09 -5.84
N VAL A 93 -5.20 -1.87 -4.88
CA VAL A 93 -6.42 -2.67 -4.77
C VAL A 93 -7.28 -2.40 -6.02
N PRO A 94 -7.69 -3.44 -6.78
CA PRO A 94 -8.44 -3.31 -8.03
C PRO A 94 -9.82 -2.62 -7.94
N GLN A 95 -10.29 -2.34 -6.71
CA GLN A 95 -11.59 -1.73 -6.45
C GLN A 95 -11.63 -0.24 -6.87
N SER A 96 -12.78 0.16 -7.43
CA SER A 96 -13.03 1.46 -8.08
C SER A 96 -12.49 2.70 -7.33
N ARG A 97 -12.65 2.79 -6.00
CA ARG A 97 -12.26 3.98 -5.22
C ARG A 97 -10.74 4.25 -5.16
N HIS A 98 -9.91 3.20 -5.24
CA HIS A 98 -8.45 3.34 -5.14
C HIS A 98 -7.80 3.55 -6.52
N LEU A 99 -8.40 2.95 -7.54
CA LEU A 99 -7.94 3.08 -8.92
C LEU A 99 -8.35 4.41 -9.55
N SER A 100 -9.50 4.97 -9.17
CA SER A 100 -9.94 6.31 -9.63
C SER A 100 -8.90 7.39 -9.29
N LEU A 101 -8.22 7.27 -8.15
CA LEU A 101 -7.18 8.19 -7.71
C LEU A 101 -5.86 8.04 -8.48
N LEU A 102 -5.53 6.82 -8.94
CA LEU A 102 -4.42 6.59 -9.87
C LEU A 102 -4.75 7.19 -11.25
N MET A 103 -6.01 7.06 -11.67
CA MET A 103 -6.53 7.39 -12.99
C MET A 103 -7.11 8.80 -13.12
N VAL A 104 -6.81 9.70 -12.18
CA VAL A 104 -7.26 11.09 -12.24
C VAL A 104 -6.86 11.70 -13.58
N ARG A 105 -7.86 12.12 -14.36
CA ARG A 105 -7.73 12.69 -15.72
C ARG A 105 -7.07 11.76 -16.75
N GLY A 106 -6.91 10.46 -16.46
CA GLY A 106 -6.34 9.48 -17.38
C GLY A 106 -7.38 8.68 -18.18
N LEU A 107 -8.64 8.70 -17.74
CA LEU A 107 -9.73 7.93 -18.34
C LEU A 107 -10.82 8.83 -18.90
N SER A 108 -11.36 8.42 -20.05
CA SER A 108 -12.59 8.99 -20.59
C SER A 108 -13.79 8.60 -19.72
N VAL A 109 -14.78 9.48 -19.58
CA VAL A 109 -16.07 9.15 -18.97
C VAL A 109 -17.03 8.56 -20.00
N HIS A 110 -16.83 8.90 -21.27
CA HIS A 110 -17.65 8.46 -22.41
C HIS A 110 -16.96 7.34 -23.20
N LEU A 111 -17.74 6.66 -24.02
CA LEU A 111 -17.25 5.67 -24.97
C LEU A 111 -16.33 6.35 -25.98
N ARG A 112 -15.15 5.76 -26.19
CA ARG A 112 -14.24 6.10 -27.29
C ARG A 112 -14.09 4.88 -28.17
N PHE A 113 -14.08 5.05 -29.49
CA PHE A 113 -14.08 3.92 -30.41
C PHE A 113 -13.44 4.23 -31.75
N CYS A 114 -12.96 3.16 -32.41
CA CYS A 114 -12.59 3.18 -33.82
C CYS A 114 -13.72 2.52 -34.64
N PRO A 115 -14.38 3.24 -35.56
CA PRO A 115 -15.43 2.67 -36.42
C PRO A 115 -15.02 1.38 -37.15
N LEU A 116 -13.78 1.34 -37.64
CA LEU A 116 -13.23 0.23 -38.43
C LEU A 116 -13.01 -1.02 -37.56
N CYS A 117 -12.35 -0.89 -36.40
CA CYS A 117 -12.23 -2.02 -35.46
C CYS A 117 -13.60 -2.53 -35.00
N VAL A 118 -14.57 -1.64 -34.76
CA VAL A 118 -15.92 -2.07 -34.34
C VAL A 118 -16.62 -2.81 -35.48
N ALA A 119 -16.38 -2.45 -36.74
CA ALA A 119 -16.89 -3.17 -37.91
C ALA A 119 -16.27 -4.58 -38.04
N GLU A 120 -14.97 -4.70 -37.77
CA GLU A 120 -14.22 -5.95 -37.89
C GLU A 120 -14.46 -6.92 -36.73
N GLN A 121 -14.49 -6.41 -35.49
CA GLN A 121 -14.42 -7.22 -34.27
C GLN A 121 -15.75 -7.25 -33.49
N GLY A 122 -16.62 -6.28 -33.71
CA GLY A 122 -17.92 -6.20 -33.04
C GLY A 122 -17.83 -5.99 -31.53
N CYS A 123 -16.78 -5.34 -31.02
CA CYS A 123 -16.60 -5.01 -29.61
C CYS A 123 -15.93 -3.63 -29.42
N TYR A 124 -16.01 -3.09 -28.20
CA TYR A 124 -15.22 -1.94 -27.78
C TYR A 124 -14.06 -2.37 -26.89
N LEU A 125 -12.87 -1.84 -27.17
CA LEU A 125 -11.64 -2.25 -26.50
C LEU A 125 -11.36 -1.39 -25.26
N LEU A 126 -10.94 -2.03 -24.18
CA LEU A 126 -10.56 -1.40 -22.92
C LEU A 126 -9.46 -0.33 -23.04
N PRO A 127 -8.39 -0.50 -23.86
CA PRO A 127 -7.38 0.53 -24.06
C PRO A 127 -7.95 1.87 -24.55
N TRP A 128 -9.05 1.88 -25.30
CA TRP A 128 -9.65 3.12 -25.83
C TRP A 128 -10.16 4.06 -24.73
N ARG A 129 -10.41 3.52 -23.53
CA ARG A 129 -10.78 4.30 -22.35
C ARG A 129 -9.68 5.23 -21.86
N LEU A 130 -8.41 4.91 -22.15
CA LEU A 130 -7.25 5.66 -21.70
C LEU A 130 -6.98 6.83 -22.64
N LEU A 131 -7.01 8.05 -22.09
CA LEU A 131 -6.83 9.30 -22.85
C LEU A 131 -5.41 9.46 -23.42
N THR A 132 -4.47 8.65 -22.96
CA THR A 132 -3.09 8.59 -23.47
C THR A 132 -2.99 7.94 -24.84
N LEU A 133 -4.03 7.21 -25.26
CA LEU A 133 -4.11 6.64 -26.60
C LEU A 133 -4.91 7.61 -27.48
N GLU A 134 -4.24 8.35 -28.35
CA GLU A 134 -4.85 9.39 -29.20
C GLU A 134 -5.66 8.81 -30.37
N GLY A 135 -5.27 7.63 -30.86
CA GLY A 135 -5.90 7.01 -32.02
C GLY A 135 -5.71 5.49 -32.08
N CYS A 136 -6.32 4.88 -33.09
CA CYS A 136 -6.22 3.46 -33.36
C CYS A 136 -4.85 3.12 -33.97
N PRO A 137 -4.07 2.20 -33.39
CA PRO A 137 -2.77 1.78 -33.93
C PRO A 137 -2.89 0.85 -35.14
N VAL A 138 -4.06 0.22 -35.34
CA VAL A 138 -4.33 -0.70 -36.46
C VAL A 138 -4.69 0.11 -37.71
N HIS A 139 -5.68 0.99 -37.60
CA HIS A 139 -6.20 1.76 -38.74
C HIS A 139 -5.61 3.16 -38.88
N GLY A 140 -4.80 3.60 -37.92
CA GLY A 140 -4.12 4.89 -38.00
C GLY A 140 -5.05 6.11 -38.00
N CYS A 141 -6.18 6.01 -37.33
CA CYS A 141 -7.19 7.07 -37.27
C CYS A 141 -7.43 7.54 -35.84
N LYS A 142 -7.97 8.75 -35.68
CA LYS A 142 -8.40 9.26 -34.37
C LYS A 142 -9.53 8.41 -33.80
N LEU A 143 -9.49 8.18 -32.49
CA LEU A 143 -10.63 7.58 -31.78
C LEU A 143 -11.75 8.63 -31.66
N LEU A 144 -12.97 8.24 -32.01
CA LEU A 144 -14.15 9.09 -31.87
C LEU A 144 -14.71 8.95 -30.45
N ASP A 145 -15.17 10.05 -29.86
CA ASP A 145 -15.77 10.11 -28.52
C ASP A 145 -17.25 10.56 -28.53
N CYS A 146 -17.72 11.02 -29.69
CA CYS A 146 -19.08 11.44 -29.95
C CYS A 146 -19.62 10.73 -31.21
N CYS A 147 -20.94 10.60 -31.31
CA CYS A 147 -21.57 10.13 -32.54
C CYS A 147 -21.42 11.18 -33.66
N PRO A 148 -20.86 10.84 -34.83
CA PRO A 148 -20.73 11.81 -35.93
C PRO A 148 -22.07 12.30 -36.49
N ALA A 149 -23.14 11.50 -36.40
CA ALA A 149 -24.46 11.89 -36.91
C ALA A 149 -25.21 12.88 -36.02
N CYS A 150 -25.16 12.72 -34.69
CA CYS A 150 -25.94 13.55 -33.77
C CYS A 150 -25.11 14.38 -32.79
N GLY A 151 -23.77 14.28 -32.83
CA GLY A 151 -22.84 14.99 -31.96
C GLY A 151 -22.86 14.58 -30.48
N HIS A 152 -23.75 13.65 -30.07
CA HIS A 152 -23.87 13.29 -28.66
C HIS A 152 -22.78 12.30 -28.22
N ALA A 153 -22.21 12.55 -27.04
CA ALA A 153 -21.33 11.59 -26.37
C ALA A 153 -22.12 10.34 -25.93
N ILE A 154 -21.48 9.18 -26.08
CA ILE A 154 -22.09 7.88 -25.79
C ILE A 154 -21.60 7.40 -24.42
N ARG A 155 -22.52 6.89 -23.57
CA ARG A 155 -22.12 6.24 -22.30
C ARG A 155 -21.58 4.85 -22.57
N LEU A 156 -20.70 4.39 -21.71
CA LEU A 156 -20.09 3.06 -21.78
C LEU A 156 -21.10 1.92 -21.93
N LEU A 157 -22.16 1.96 -21.12
CA LEU A 157 -23.24 1.00 -21.15
C LEU A 157 -24.54 1.74 -21.43
N SER A 158 -25.09 1.56 -22.63
CA SER A 158 -26.28 2.27 -23.12
C SER A 158 -27.30 1.29 -23.70
N THR A 159 -28.58 1.44 -23.32
CA THR A 159 -29.71 0.77 -23.98
C THR A 159 -29.89 1.31 -25.40
N PRO A 160 -30.22 0.49 -26.42
CA PRO A 160 -30.71 -0.89 -26.33
C PRO A 160 -29.62 -1.99 -26.30
N PHE A 161 -28.42 -1.70 -25.79
CA PHE A 161 -27.28 -2.61 -25.70
C PHE A 161 -26.91 -3.18 -27.07
N ARG A 162 -26.48 -2.31 -27.98
CA ARG A 162 -26.10 -2.68 -29.34
C ARG A 162 -24.70 -2.16 -29.63
N VAL A 163 -23.78 -3.04 -29.98
CA VAL A 163 -22.42 -2.61 -30.36
C VAL A 163 -22.47 -1.95 -31.75
N GLY A 164 -21.73 -0.85 -31.91
CA GLY A 164 -21.66 -0.13 -33.18
C GLY A 164 -22.90 0.70 -33.54
N VAL A 165 -23.89 0.83 -32.65
CA VAL A 165 -25.10 1.63 -32.92
C VAL A 165 -25.24 2.76 -31.90
N CYS A 166 -25.50 3.97 -32.38
CA CYS A 166 -25.72 5.11 -31.49
C CYS A 166 -27.01 4.94 -30.67
N PRO A 167 -26.97 5.04 -29.33
CA PRO A 167 -28.18 4.91 -28.50
C PRO A 167 -29.13 6.12 -28.62
N HIS A 168 -28.66 7.25 -29.15
CA HIS A 168 -29.44 8.50 -29.25
C HIS A 168 -30.16 8.63 -30.59
N CYS A 169 -29.44 8.46 -31.70
CA CYS A 169 -29.98 8.65 -33.06
C CYS A 169 -30.09 7.36 -33.87
N ARG A 170 -29.62 6.22 -33.34
CA ARG A 170 -29.61 4.89 -33.99
C ARG A 170 -28.75 4.79 -35.26
N ALA A 171 -27.93 5.80 -35.55
CA ALA A 171 -26.95 5.72 -36.64
C ALA A 171 -25.95 4.58 -36.41
N ASP A 172 -25.56 3.92 -37.50
CA ASP A 172 -24.52 2.89 -37.50
C ASP A 172 -23.14 3.54 -37.42
N LEU A 173 -22.50 3.43 -36.25
CA LEU A 173 -21.21 4.03 -35.93
C LEU A 173 -20.08 3.46 -36.78
N ARG A 174 -20.25 2.27 -37.38
CA ARG A 174 -19.25 1.57 -38.19
C ARG A 174 -19.07 2.18 -39.58
N THR A 175 -20.07 2.92 -40.04
CA THR A 175 -20.10 3.51 -41.40
C THR A 175 -19.33 4.83 -41.51
N PHE A 176 -18.91 5.40 -40.39
CA PHE A 176 -18.22 6.69 -40.38
C PHE A 176 -16.72 6.52 -40.59
N MET A 177 -16.15 7.37 -41.43
CA MET A 177 -14.72 7.44 -41.67
C MET A 177 -14.07 8.43 -40.68
N PRO A 178 -13.28 7.95 -39.70
CA PRO A 178 -12.60 8.83 -38.75
C PRO A 178 -11.42 9.57 -39.40
N PRO A 179 -11.05 10.77 -38.92
CA PRO A 179 -9.86 11.47 -39.40
C PRO A 179 -8.59 10.64 -39.20
N SER A 180 -7.69 10.65 -40.18
CA SER A 180 -6.37 10.00 -40.07
C SER A 180 -5.47 10.69 -39.04
N LEU A 181 -4.59 9.92 -38.41
CA LEU A 181 -3.49 10.42 -37.59
C LEU A 181 -2.34 10.91 -38.48
N SER A 182 -1.51 11.82 -37.96
CA SER A 182 -0.21 12.07 -38.56
C SER A 182 0.69 10.82 -38.40
N PRO A 183 1.72 10.64 -39.25
CA PRO A 183 2.66 9.52 -39.11
C PRO A 183 3.29 9.42 -37.72
N GLU A 184 3.66 10.57 -37.14
CA GLU A 184 4.23 10.65 -35.79
C GLU A 184 3.24 10.22 -34.70
N ALA A 185 1.98 10.70 -34.78
CA ALA A 185 0.93 10.32 -33.85
C ALA A 185 0.56 8.84 -34.00
N HIS A 186 0.65 8.28 -35.21
CA HIS A 186 0.45 6.85 -35.46
C HIS A 186 1.52 6.01 -34.76
N VAL A 187 2.81 6.37 -34.91
CA VAL A 187 3.92 5.67 -34.24
C VAL A 187 3.78 5.75 -32.73
N LEU A 188 3.41 6.92 -32.20
CA LEU A 188 3.15 7.09 -30.77
C LEU A 188 1.98 6.22 -30.29
N ALA A 189 0.89 6.14 -31.07
CA ALA A 189 -0.25 5.29 -30.78
C ALA A 189 0.12 3.79 -30.77
N GLN A 190 0.97 3.33 -31.70
CA GLN A 190 1.49 1.96 -31.72
C GLN A 190 2.34 1.65 -30.48
N ARG A 191 3.25 2.57 -30.11
CA ARG A 191 4.05 2.42 -28.89
C ARG A 191 3.17 2.39 -27.64
N ARG A 192 2.22 3.31 -27.53
CA ARG A 192 1.27 3.36 -26.41
C ARG A 192 0.41 2.11 -26.37
N TRP A 193 -0.02 1.57 -27.51
CA TRP A 193 -0.79 0.34 -27.56
C TRP A 193 -0.06 -0.83 -26.90
N ARG A 194 1.23 -1.03 -27.21
CA ARG A 194 2.05 -2.08 -26.58
C ARG A 194 2.14 -1.93 -25.07
N ASP A 195 2.35 -0.70 -24.59
CA ASP A 195 2.32 -0.41 -23.15
C ASP A 195 0.96 -0.74 -22.53
N LEU A 196 -0.14 -0.37 -23.19
CA LEU A 196 -1.49 -0.62 -22.67
C LEU A 196 -1.85 -2.11 -22.71
N GLU A 197 -1.47 -2.82 -23.76
CA GLU A 197 -1.62 -4.26 -23.88
C GLU A 197 -0.88 -4.97 -22.75
N PHE A 198 0.40 -4.64 -22.53
CA PHE A 198 1.16 -5.13 -21.39
C PHE A 198 0.45 -4.84 -20.07
N LEU A 199 0.01 -3.59 -19.85
CA LEU A 199 -0.59 -3.15 -18.59
C LEU A 199 -1.97 -3.78 -18.30
N LEU A 200 -2.75 -4.09 -19.33
CA LEU A 200 -4.12 -4.59 -19.20
C LEU A 200 -4.21 -6.11 -19.27
N LEU A 201 -3.22 -6.80 -19.84
CA LEU A 201 -3.18 -8.26 -19.87
C LEU A 201 -2.50 -8.86 -18.62
N PRO A 202 -2.92 -10.08 -18.23
CA PRO A 202 -2.32 -10.81 -17.13
C PRO A 202 -0.83 -11.07 -17.38
N GLN A 203 -0.02 -10.92 -16.33
CA GLN A 203 1.40 -11.25 -16.36
C GLN A 203 1.71 -12.33 -15.33
N ARG A 204 2.69 -13.20 -15.64
CA ARG A 204 3.01 -14.38 -14.82
C ARG A 204 3.34 -14.03 -13.36
N TRP A 205 4.05 -12.91 -13.16
CA TRP A 205 4.50 -12.41 -11.86
C TRP A 205 3.41 -11.71 -11.04
N GLU A 206 2.21 -11.47 -11.57
CA GLU A 206 1.13 -10.86 -10.79
C GLU A 206 0.69 -11.75 -9.62
N ARG A 207 0.99 -13.05 -9.64
CA ARG A 207 0.65 -13.97 -8.55
C ARG A 207 1.46 -13.74 -7.28
N ASP A 208 2.68 -13.21 -7.39
CA ASP A 208 3.68 -13.25 -6.32
C ASP A 208 3.80 -11.94 -5.51
N GLY A 209 3.29 -10.81 -6.00
CA GLY A 209 3.26 -9.56 -5.23
C GLY A 209 3.12 -8.28 -6.05
N ALA A 210 1.97 -7.61 -5.96
CA ALA A 210 1.65 -6.38 -6.72
C ALA A 210 2.53 -5.17 -6.36
N LEU A 211 3.01 -5.09 -5.11
CA LEU A 211 3.83 -3.98 -4.63
C LEU A 211 5.28 -4.03 -5.16
N GLU A 212 5.80 -5.22 -5.37
CA GLU A 212 7.18 -5.44 -5.83
C GLU A 212 7.37 -4.93 -7.25
N ALA A 213 6.39 -5.18 -8.13
CA ALA A 213 6.42 -4.70 -9.50
C ALA A 213 6.54 -3.17 -9.61
N VAL A 214 5.85 -2.43 -8.75
CA VAL A 214 5.90 -0.95 -8.75
C VAL A 214 7.25 -0.45 -8.24
N LEU A 215 7.77 -1.07 -7.19
CA LEU A 215 9.08 -0.74 -6.65
C LEU A 215 10.17 -1.00 -7.69
N ALA A 216 10.11 -2.17 -8.35
CA ALA A 216 11.00 -2.57 -9.42
C ALA A 216 10.92 -1.63 -10.63
N ALA A 217 9.71 -1.24 -11.04
CA ALA A 217 9.54 -0.23 -12.09
C ALA A 217 10.10 1.13 -11.66
N GLY A 218 9.89 1.54 -10.42
CA GLY A 218 10.42 2.79 -9.87
C GLY A 218 11.95 2.86 -9.92
N THR A 219 12.64 1.77 -9.55
CA THR A 219 14.10 1.70 -9.64
C THR A 219 14.58 1.72 -11.09
N ALA A 220 13.85 1.09 -12.02
CA ALA A 220 14.14 1.19 -13.46
C ALA A 220 14.01 2.63 -13.97
N PHE A 221 12.96 3.36 -13.59
CA PHE A 221 12.80 4.78 -13.92
C PHE A 221 13.94 5.65 -13.37
N GLU A 222 14.35 5.42 -12.12
CA GLU A 222 15.48 6.15 -11.54
C GLU A 222 16.78 5.87 -12.31
N ARG A 223 17.04 4.61 -12.65
CA ARG A 223 18.21 4.21 -13.46
C ARG A 223 18.19 4.89 -14.83
N ALA A 224 17.07 4.82 -15.54
CA ALA A 224 16.90 5.44 -16.85
C ALA A 224 17.15 6.95 -16.80
N ARG A 225 16.60 7.66 -15.81
CA ARG A 225 16.90 9.11 -15.64
C ARG A 225 18.36 9.37 -15.31
N ARG A 226 19.00 8.57 -14.45
CA ARG A 226 20.41 8.79 -14.09
C ARG A 226 21.33 8.58 -15.31
N GLN A 227 20.98 7.69 -16.23
CA GLN A 227 21.72 7.50 -17.48
C GLN A 227 21.67 8.74 -18.39
N THR A 228 20.61 9.56 -18.31
CA THR A 228 20.56 10.84 -19.04
C THR A 228 21.35 11.97 -18.35
N GLY A 229 21.93 11.72 -17.17
CA GLY A 229 22.66 12.72 -16.38
C GLY A 229 21.77 13.76 -15.70
N GLN A 230 20.45 13.61 -15.76
CA GLN A 230 19.51 14.61 -15.26
C GLN A 230 19.05 14.34 -13.83
N SER A 231 18.85 15.41 -13.06
CA SER A 231 18.26 15.36 -11.73
C SER A 231 16.72 15.24 -11.79
N ALA A 232 16.12 14.68 -10.74
CA ALA A 232 14.66 14.62 -10.62
C ALA A 232 13.99 16.00 -10.68
N ASN A 233 14.69 17.07 -10.29
CA ASN A 233 14.17 18.44 -10.35
C ASN A 233 14.12 18.96 -11.80
N GLN A 234 15.15 18.69 -12.60
CA GLN A 234 15.20 19.07 -14.02
C GLN A 234 14.09 18.39 -14.82
N VAL A 235 13.92 17.08 -14.63
CA VAL A 235 12.84 16.32 -15.28
C VAL A 235 11.47 16.83 -14.85
N ALA A 236 11.28 17.05 -13.55
CA ALA A 236 10.01 17.53 -13.02
C ALA A 236 9.63 18.91 -13.58
N ALA A 237 10.60 19.82 -13.73
CA ALA A 237 10.40 21.12 -14.34
C ALA A 237 9.97 20.99 -15.81
N HIS A 238 10.58 20.08 -16.57
CA HIS A 238 10.24 19.88 -17.98
C HIS A 238 8.83 19.28 -18.18
N ILE A 239 8.47 18.30 -17.35
CA ILE A 239 7.16 17.62 -17.43
C ILE A 239 6.02 18.46 -16.81
N GLY A 240 6.36 19.53 -16.08
CA GLY A 240 5.42 20.41 -15.41
C GLY A 240 4.79 19.77 -14.16
N ILE A 241 5.59 19.06 -13.35
CA ILE A 241 5.16 18.48 -12.08
C ILE A 241 6.15 18.80 -10.96
N LEU A 242 5.76 18.59 -9.71
CA LEU A 242 6.70 18.73 -8.58
C LEU A 242 7.71 17.58 -8.60
N SER A 243 8.97 17.87 -8.23
CA SER A 243 10.03 16.86 -8.10
C SER A 243 9.70 15.75 -7.10
N ALA A 244 8.81 16.03 -6.15
CA ALA A 244 8.25 15.03 -5.25
C ALA A 244 7.45 13.94 -6.00
N GLY A 245 6.80 14.27 -7.12
CA GLY A 245 6.09 13.33 -7.99
C GLY A 245 7.03 12.38 -8.72
N ILE A 246 8.15 12.89 -9.28
CA ILE A 246 9.20 12.06 -9.87
C ILE A 246 9.77 11.11 -8.81
N ARG A 247 10.15 11.64 -7.64
CA ARG A 247 10.66 10.81 -6.53
C ARG A 247 9.63 9.80 -6.01
N ALA A 248 8.34 10.08 -6.13
CA ALA A 248 7.29 9.14 -5.75
C ALA A 248 7.19 7.96 -6.72
N ILE A 249 7.31 8.22 -8.03
CA ILE A 249 7.42 7.17 -9.06
C ILE A 249 8.66 6.31 -8.80
N GLU A 250 9.82 6.94 -8.63
CA GLU A 250 11.10 6.24 -8.44
C GLU A 250 11.14 5.37 -7.18
N ARG A 251 10.41 5.78 -6.14
CA ARG A 251 10.29 5.01 -4.89
C ARG A 251 9.14 4.00 -4.90
N GLY A 252 8.46 3.83 -6.02
CA GLY A 252 7.28 3.00 -6.16
C GLY A 252 6.17 3.33 -5.15
N ASN A 253 6.01 4.60 -4.79
CA ASN A 253 5.05 5.02 -3.78
C ASN A 253 3.62 4.82 -4.31
N VAL A 254 2.82 4.04 -3.60
CA VAL A 254 1.43 3.73 -3.95
C VAL A 254 0.45 4.79 -3.37
N GLY A 255 0.90 5.58 -2.40
CA GLY A 255 0.12 6.63 -1.75
C GLY A 255 0.00 7.94 -2.56
N LEU A 256 -1.07 8.69 -2.30
CA LEU A 256 -1.29 10.01 -2.90
C LEU A 256 -0.48 11.10 -2.19
N PRO A 257 -0.11 12.20 -2.90
CA PRO A 257 -0.49 12.56 -4.27
C PRO A 257 0.64 12.32 -5.30
N GLY A 258 1.56 11.39 -5.03
CA GLY A 258 2.83 11.26 -5.77
C GLY A 258 2.77 10.51 -7.10
N ALA A 259 2.04 9.40 -7.18
CA ALA A 259 2.14 8.42 -8.27
C ALA A 259 0.81 8.23 -9.02
N GLN A 260 0.45 9.22 -9.84
CA GLN A 260 -0.70 9.15 -10.75
C GLN A 260 -0.28 8.54 -12.10
N PHE A 261 -1.16 7.81 -12.78
CA PHE A 261 -0.87 7.12 -14.04
C PHE A 261 -0.30 8.05 -15.11
N MET A 262 -0.92 9.22 -15.29
CA MET A 262 -0.47 10.21 -16.28
C MET A 262 0.96 10.72 -16.04
N ARG A 263 1.46 10.64 -14.79
CA ARG A 263 2.84 11.03 -14.49
C ARG A 263 3.84 9.96 -14.94
N TYR A 264 3.50 8.68 -14.79
CA TYR A 264 4.31 7.58 -15.34
C TYR A 264 4.42 7.70 -16.86
N VAL A 265 3.29 7.97 -17.53
CA VAL A 265 3.24 8.14 -18.98
C VAL A 265 4.12 9.30 -19.42
N ARG A 266 3.93 10.50 -18.86
CA ARG A 266 4.76 11.67 -19.21
C ARG A 266 6.25 11.46 -18.89
N TYR A 267 6.57 10.76 -17.80
CA TYR A 267 7.95 10.47 -17.43
C TYR A 267 8.60 9.48 -18.40
N ALA A 268 7.86 8.44 -18.79
CA ALA A 268 8.30 7.47 -19.80
C ALA A 268 8.50 8.15 -21.16
N ASP A 269 7.54 8.97 -21.60
CA ASP A 269 7.61 9.72 -22.85
C ASP A 269 8.82 10.66 -22.86
N TYR A 270 9.06 11.39 -21.76
CA TYR A 270 10.21 12.28 -21.62
C TYR A 270 11.56 11.54 -21.66
N LEU A 271 11.65 10.39 -21.01
CA LEU A 271 12.88 9.57 -21.03
C LEU A 271 13.04 8.77 -22.33
N GLY A 272 12.03 8.77 -23.21
CA GLY A 272 12.04 7.95 -24.41
C GLY A 272 11.98 6.45 -24.12
N VAL A 273 11.45 6.03 -22.98
CA VAL A 273 11.30 4.61 -22.57
C VAL A 273 9.83 4.16 -22.57
N SER A 274 9.57 2.86 -22.67
CA SER A 274 8.20 2.32 -22.57
C SER A 274 7.87 1.88 -21.15
N LEU A 275 6.59 1.88 -20.78
CA LEU A 275 6.16 1.36 -19.47
C LEU A 275 6.41 -0.14 -19.36
N GLU A 276 6.13 -0.90 -20.42
CA GLU A 276 6.43 -2.34 -20.50
C GLU A 276 7.91 -2.61 -20.16
N GLN A 277 8.81 -1.83 -20.76
CA GLN A 277 10.25 -1.95 -20.51
C GLN A 277 10.59 -1.65 -19.06
N MET A 278 10.07 -0.57 -18.47
CA MET A 278 10.38 -0.21 -17.09
C MET A 278 9.91 -1.27 -16.09
N PHE A 279 8.76 -1.90 -16.30
CA PHE A 279 8.29 -2.99 -15.45
C PHE A 279 9.11 -4.27 -15.65
N THR A 280 9.41 -4.63 -16.90
CA THR A 280 10.15 -5.86 -17.22
C THR A 280 11.61 -5.78 -16.78
N ASP A 281 12.30 -4.69 -17.12
CA ASP A 281 13.68 -4.42 -16.69
C ASP A 281 13.75 -4.23 -15.18
N GLY A 282 12.72 -3.64 -14.57
CA GLY A 282 12.60 -3.56 -13.12
C GLY A 282 12.61 -4.95 -12.50
N LEU A 283 11.64 -5.78 -12.87
CA LEU A 283 11.43 -7.11 -12.30
C LEU A 283 12.60 -8.07 -12.57
N ALA A 284 13.24 -8.00 -13.74
CA ALA A 284 14.42 -8.81 -14.04
C ALA A 284 15.60 -8.53 -13.07
N HIS A 285 15.65 -7.34 -12.47
CA HIS A 285 16.71 -6.91 -11.56
C HIS A 285 16.24 -6.83 -10.09
N TYR A 286 14.97 -7.19 -9.83
CA TYR A 286 14.34 -7.11 -8.51
C TYR A 286 14.06 -8.52 -8.00
N ALA A 287 14.75 -8.94 -6.94
CA ALA A 287 14.49 -10.24 -6.30
C ALA A 287 13.13 -10.20 -5.59
N SER A 288 12.28 -11.22 -5.79
CA SER A 288 10.99 -11.31 -5.08
C SER A 288 11.20 -11.73 -3.62
N PHE A 289 10.42 -11.16 -2.70
CA PHE A 289 10.51 -11.47 -1.28
C PHE A 289 9.12 -11.77 -0.70
N PRO A 290 8.99 -12.79 0.16
CA PRO A 290 7.74 -13.04 0.87
C PRO A 290 7.25 -11.81 1.65
N GLU A 291 5.94 -11.59 1.72
CA GLU A 291 5.33 -10.43 2.44
C GLU A 291 5.74 -10.35 3.93
N THR A 292 6.19 -11.46 4.52
CA THR A 292 6.68 -11.57 5.89
C THR A 292 8.07 -10.95 6.11
N PHE A 293 8.81 -10.63 5.05
CA PHE A 293 10.14 -10.05 5.18
C PHE A 293 10.05 -8.58 5.59
N THR A 294 10.72 -8.26 6.70
CA THR A 294 10.98 -6.88 7.11
C THR A 294 11.79 -6.14 6.04
N ARG A 295 11.73 -4.81 6.03
CA ARG A 295 12.49 -3.97 5.08
C ARG A 295 14.00 -4.29 5.10
N GLU A 296 14.52 -4.66 6.27
CA GLU A 296 15.92 -5.00 6.46
C GLU A 296 16.27 -6.38 5.88
N GLN A 297 15.40 -7.38 6.06
CA GLN A 297 15.54 -8.71 5.46
C GLN A 297 15.45 -8.65 3.92
N ARG A 298 14.60 -7.77 3.37
CA ARG A 298 14.55 -7.55 1.91
C ARG A 298 15.83 -6.93 1.37
N LEU A 299 16.39 -5.95 2.09
CA LEU A 299 17.66 -5.32 1.72
C LEU A 299 18.81 -6.34 1.73
N GLU A 300 18.87 -7.18 2.76
CA GLU A 300 19.88 -8.25 2.87
C GLU A 300 19.77 -9.24 1.72
N ALA A 301 18.57 -9.73 1.44
CA ALA A 301 18.34 -10.73 0.41
C ALA A 301 18.54 -10.14 -1.01
N GLN A 302 18.18 -8.87 -1.24
CA GLN A 302 18.47 -8.16 -2.49
C GLN A 302 19.98 -8.02 -2.70
N LEU A 303 20.70 -7.58 -1.67
CA LEU A 303 22.16 -7.45 -1.74
C LEU A 303 22.82 -8.81 -1.98
N THR A 304 22.36 -9.86 -1.31
CA THR A 304 22.87 -11.23 -1.46
C THR A 304 22.68 -11.74 -2.89
N HIS A 305 21.50 -11.51 -3.50
CA HIS A 305 21.22 -11.89 -4.87
C HIS A 305 22.07 -11.12 -5.88
N VAL A 306 22.20 -9.79 -5.72
CA VAL A 306 23.04 -8.95 -6.57
C VAL A 306 24.50 -9.41 -6.53
N VAL A 307 25.02 -9.68 -5.33
CA VAL A 307 26.39 -10.19 -5.14
C VAL A 307 26.58 -11.53 -5.85
N ALA A 308 25.66 -12.47 -5.70
CA ALA A 308 25.74 -13.77 -6.37
C ALA A 308 25.73 -13.64 -7.91
N HIS A 309 24.93 -12.72 -8.45
CA HIS A 309 24.89 -12.44 -9.89
C HIS A 309 26.19 -11.80 -10.40
N LEU A 310 26.75 -10.81 -9.67
CA LEU A 310 28.03 -10.19 -10.04
C LEU A 310 29.17 -11.21 -10.00
N GLN A 311 29.16 -12.13 -9.03
CA GLN A 311 30.13 -13.22 -8.94
C GLN A 311 30.01 -14.22 -10.11
N SER A 312 28.79 -14.59 -10.52
CA SER A 312 28.59 -15.54 -11.62
C SER A 312 28.90 -14.94 -12.99
N THR A 313 28.77 -13.62 -13.14
CA THR A 313 29.06 -12.88 -14.39
C THR A 313 30.48 -12.31 -14.45
N GLY A 314 31.26 -12.41 -13.36
CA GLY A 314 32.63 -11.90 -13.29
C GLY A 314 32.73 -10.36 -13.23
N GLN A 315 31.63 -9.67 -12.90
CA GLN A 315 31.63 -8.21 -12.75
C GLN A 315 32.22 -7.76 -11.40
N PRO A 316 32.87 -6.58 -11.34
CA PRO A 316 33.46 -6.09 -10.10
C PRO A 316 32.39 -5.73 -9.05
N ILE A 317 32.62 -6.13 -7.80
CA ILE A 317 31.76 -5.80 -6.65
C ILE A 317 32.29 -4.51 -6.00
N ASP A 318 32.06 -3.37 -6.64
CA ASP A 318 32.47 -2.05 -6.17
C ASP A 318 31.27 -1.11 -5.88
N ASP A 319 31.52 0.03 -5.23
CA ASP A 319 30.45 0.98 -4.86
C ASP A 319 29.62 1.49 -6.05
N PRO A 320 30.22 1.87 -7.21
CA PRO A 320 29.46 2.25 -8.39
C PRO A 320 28.52 1.13 -8.87
N THR A 321 29.02 -0.11 -8.96
CA THR A 321 28.25 -1.25 -9.45
C THR A 321 27.13 -1.59 -8.46
N LEU A 322 27.45 -1.77 -7.18
CA LEU A 322 26.44 -2.05 -6.15
C LEU A 322 25.36 -0.97 -6.08
N ARG A 323 25.71 0.30 -6.32
CA ARG A 323 24.76 1.43 -6.31
C ARG A 323 23.84 1.43 -7.53
N ILE A 324 24.28 0.90 -8.67
CA ILE A 324 23.42 0.70 -9.86
C ILE A 324 22.37 -0.38 -9.59
N TRP A 325 22.79 -1.48 -8.96
CA TRP A 325 21.93 -2.64 -8.73
C TRP A 325 21.01 -2.51 -7.50
N THR A 326 21.48 -1.88 -6.43
CA THR A 326 20.72 -1.75 -5.16
C THR A 326 20.09 -0.37 -4.97
N GLY A 327 20.48 0.64 -5.77
CA GLY A 327 20.07 2.04 -5.61
C GLY A 327 20.71 2.77 -4.43
N LEU A 328 21.46 2.08 -3.58
CA LEU A 328 22.08 2.59 -2.35
C LEU A 328 23.61 2.58 -2.47
N CYS A 329 24.29 3.58 -1.89
CA CYS A 329 25.74 3.53 -1.78
C CYS A 329 26.19 2.58 -0.64
N VAL A 330 27.40 2.06 -0.74
CA VAL A 330 28.04 1.16 0.23
C VAL A 330 28.02 1.75 1.64
N LYS A 331 28.25 3.06 1.80
CA LYS A 331 28.12 3.75 3.10
C LYS A 331 26.73 3.61 3.72
N THR A 332 25.67 3.64 2.91
CA THR A 332 24.29 3.47 3.38
C THR A 332 23.99 2.00 3.65
N LEU A 333 24.52 1.08 2.84
CA LEU A 333 24.39 -0.37 3.06
C LEU A 333 25.08 -0.82 4.36
N HIS A 334 26.22 -0.24 4.74
CA HIS A 334 26.86 -0.53 6.03
C HIS A 334 26.08 -0.01 7.25
N ARG A 335 25.16 0.96 7.09
CA ARG A 335 24.35 1.47 8.21
C ARG A 335 23.26 0.50 8.65
N HIS A 336 22.93 -0.48 7.82
CA HIS A 336 21.94 -1.51 8.12
C HIS A 336 22.66 -2.79 8.58
N PRO A 337 22.41 -3.27 9.81
CA PRO A 337 23.05 -4.46 10.38
C PRO A 337 23.09 -5.67 9.45
N ALA A 338 21.98 -5.98 8.77
CA ALA A 338 21.88 -7.15 7.91
C ALA A 338 22.75 -7.06 6.64
N THR A 339 22.74 -5.94 5.94
CA THR A 339 23.59 -5.73 4.75
C THR A 339 25.05 -5.50 5.11
N HIS A 340 25.34 -4.93 6.29
CA HIS A 340 26.70 -4.87 6.83
C HIS A 340 27.29 -6.27 6.98
N ALA A 341 26.53 -7.24 7.50
CA ALA A 341 27.00 -8.61 7.65
C ALA A 341 27.32 -9.29 6.30
N VAL A 342 26.58 -8.97 5.23
CA VAL A 342 26.87 -9.47 3.87
C VAL A 342 28.16 -8.84 3.32
N LEU A 343 28.29 -7.52 3.38
CA LEU A 343 29.48 -6.81 2.87
C LEU A 343 30.75 -7.21 3.63
N SER A 344 30.69 -7.28 4.97
CA SER A 344 31.84 -7.70 5.78
C SER A 344 32.30 -9.13 5.48
N ARG A 345 31.37 -10.04 5.12
CA ARG A 345 31.71 -11.41 4.68
C ARG A 345 32.48 -11.42 3.35
N LEU A 346 32.10 -10.55 2.41
CA LEU A 346 32.81 -10.41 1.14
C LEU A 346 34.20 -9.79 1.32
N GLU A 347 34.31 -8.77 2.17
CA GLU A 347 35.59 -8.13 2.51
C GLU A 347 36.53 -9.11 3.20
N THR A 348 36.02 -9.95 4.11
CA THR A 348 36.83 -10.99 4.76
C THR A 348 37.24 -12.08 3.77
N ALA A 349 36.34 -12.57 2.91
CA ALA A 349 36.67 -13.56 1.89
C ALA A 349 37.72 -13.04 0.88
N ALA A 350 37.59 -11.79 0.44
CA ALA A 350 38.57 -11.15 -0.45
C ALA A 350 39.95 -11.02 0.23
N ARG A 351 39.96 -10.64 1.52
CA ARG A 351 41.19 -10.51 2.31
C ARG A 351 41.84 -11.86 2.59
N ASP A 352 41.06 -12.91 2.85
CA ASP A 352 41.53 -14.28 3.06
C ASP A 352 42.11 -14.89 1.77
N ASN A 353 41.49 -14.65 0.61
CA ASN A 353 42.03 -15.07 -0.68
C ASN A 353 43.35 -14.36 -1.00
N GLN A 354 43.43 -13.05 -0.73
CA GLN A 354 44.65 -12.28 -0.88
C GLN A 354 45.76 -12.75 0.08
N GLU A 355 45.41 -13.06 1.33
CA GLU A 355 46.35 -13.64 2.30
C GLU A 355 46.87 -15.01 1.84
N THR A 356 46.00 -15.85 1.27
CA THR A 356 46.35 -17.20 0.81
C THR A 356 47.35 -17.14 -0.35
N GLY A 357 47.09 -16.31 -1.37
CA GLY A 357 48.04 -16.13 -2.49
C GLY A 357 49.37 -15.53 -2.05
N LEU A 358 49.36 -14.56 -1.14
CA LEU A 358 50.60 -14.00 -0.57
C LEU A 358 51.36 -15.02 0.28
N LEU A 359 50.66 -15.86 1.05
CA LEU A 359 51.27 -16.91 1.86
C LEU A 359 51.94 -17.97 0.98
N GLU A 360 51.32 -18.38 -0.13
CA GLU A 360 51.91 -19.29 -1.11
C GLU A 360 53.17 -18.70 -1.75
N HIS A 361 53.14 -17.40 -2.09
CA HIS A 361 54.29 -16.70 -2.64
C HIS A 361 55.44 -16.63 -1.61
N VAL A 362 55.12 -16.30 -0.35
CA VAL A 362 56.07 -16.31 0.77
C VAL A 362 56.67 -17.72 0.98
N GLU A 363 55.86 -18.77 0.98
CA GLU A 363 56.32 -20.17 1.09
C GLU A 363 57.24 -20.56 -0.08
N THR A 364 56.91 -20.13 -1.29
CA THR A 364 57.72 -20.41 -2.49
C THR A 364 59.10 -19.76 -2.38
N VAL A 365 59.15 -18.49 -1.96
CA VAL A 365 60.41 -17.76 -1.71
C VAL A 365 61.24 -18.44 -0.61
N ILE A 366 60.61 -18.88 0.49
CA ILE A 366 61.29 -19.59 1.57
C ILE A 366 61.90 -20.91 1.06
N ARG A 367 61.16 -21.70 0.28
CA ARG A 367 61.66 -22.97 -0.29
C ARG A 367 62.82 -22.75 -1.25
N LEU A 368 62.73 -21.74 -2.12
CA LEU A 368 63.81 -21.39 -3.05
C LEU A 368 65.09 -20.97 -2.32
N GLN A 369 64.99 -20.18 -1.26
CA GLN A 369 66.15 -19.76 -0.47
C GLN A 369 66.79 -20.93 0.29
N GLN A 370 65.97 -21.83 0.84
CA GLN A 370 66.43 -23.04 1.52
C GLN A 370 67.12 -24.03 0.57
N ALA A 371 66.60 -24.19 -0.66
CA ALA A 371 67.21 -25.03 -1.70
C ALA A 371 68.58 -24.49 -2.17
N GLN A 372 68.81 -23.18 -2.05
CA GLN A 372 70.09 -22.53 -2.34
C GLN A 372 71.07 -22.54 -1.15
N GLY A 373 70.73 -23.22 -0.05
CA GLY A 373 71.58 -23.30 1.15
C GLY A 373 71.70 -21.99 1.94
N LYS A 374 70.86 -20.98 1.67
CA LYS A 374 70.87 -19.69 2.37
C LYS A 374 69.83 -19.67 3.49
N PRO A 375 70.13 -19.10 4.68
CA PRO A 375 69.13 -18.90 5.72
C PRO A 375 68.06 -17.91 5.23
N ALA A 376 66.78 -18.26 5.39
CA ALA A 376 65.67 -17.42 4.91
C ALA A 376 65.47 -16.19 5.82
N TYR A 377 66.21 -15.11 5.54
CA TYR A 377 66.13 -13.85 6.29
C TYR A 377 64.91 -13.02 5.88
N ARG A 378 64.23 -12.40 6.87
CA ARG A 378 62.98 -11.63 6.66
C ARG A 378 63.14 -10.51 5.63
N SER A 379 64.27 -9.81 5.64
CA SER A 379 64.58 -8.73 4.70
C SER A 379 64.65 -9.20 3.25
N GLU A 380 65.14 -10.41 3.01
CA GLU A 380 65.19 -11.03 1.68
C GLU A 380 63.85 -11.59 1.25
N ILE A 381 63.05 -12.13 2.18
CA ILE A 381 61.67 -12.54 1.90
C ILE A 381 60.84 -11.31 1.48
N TYR A 382 60.92 -10.20 2.22
CA TYR A 382 60.19 -8.97 1.86
C TYR A 382 60.62 -8.41 0.49
N ARG A 383 61.93 -8.44 0.20
CA ARG A 383 62.47 -7.98 -1.09
C ARG A 383 62.02 -8.87 -2.25
N SER A 384 62.01 -10.19 -2.05
CA SER A 384 61.69 -11.16 -3.10
C SER A 384 60.19 -11.27 -3.36
N VAL A 385 59.35 -11.09 -2.33
CA VAL A 385 57.87 -11.05 -2.46
C VAL A 385 57.39 -9.72 -3.06
N GLY A 386 58.23 -8.67 -3.07
CA GLY A 386 57.90 -7.36 -3.64
C GLY A 386 56.87 -6.56 -2.83
N VAL A 387 56.50 -7.02 -1.63
CA VAL A 387 55.52 -6.40 -0.74
C VAL A 387 56.20 -5.93 0.55
N GLY A 388 55.91 -4.70 0.95
CA GLY A 388 56.52 -4.08 2.14
C GLY A 388 56.22 -4.81 3.45
N GLU A 389 57.14 -4.72 4.41
CA GLU A 389 57.09 -5.41 5.70
C GLU A 389 55.78 -5.16 6.49
N ARG A 390 55.29 -3.92 6.49
CA ARG A 390 54.05 -3.55 7.21
C ARG A 390 52.83 -4.27 6.63
N THR A 391 52.80 -4.45 5.31
CA THR A 391 51.70 -5.09 4.59
C THR A 391 51.68 -6.60 4.83
N LEU A 392 52.82 -7.28 4.75
CA LEU A 392 52.90 -8.73 5.03
C LEU A 392 52.60 -9.06 6.50
N LYS A 393 52.95 -8.17 7.43
CA LYS A 393 52.64 -8.33 8.87
C LYS A 393 51.16 -8.08 9.22
N ALA A 394 50.40 -7.43 8.34
CA ALA A 394 48.98 -7.18 8.54
C ALA A 394 48.11 -8.43 8.36
N TYR A 395 48.70 -9.52 7.84
CA TYR A 395 48.09 -10.82 7.61
C TYR A 395 48.53 -11.83 8.70
N PRO A 396 47.61 -12.35 9.54
CA PRO A 396 47.94 -13.17 10.69
C PRO A 396 48.73 -14.46 10.37
N ARG A 397 48.35 -15.21 9.33
CA ARG A 397 48.98 -16.49 8.96
C ARG A 397 50.41 -16.27 8.45
N ILE A 398 50.60 -15.22 7.66
CA ILE A 398 51.93 -14.82 7.17
C ILE A 398 52.80 -14.36 8.35
N ARG A 399 52.25 -13.56 9.26
CA ARG A 399 52.97 -13.10 10.45
C ARG A 399 53.42 -14.28 11.33
N ASP A 400 52.54 -15.23 11.59
CA ASP A 400 52.82 -16.40 12.41
C ASP A 400 53.84 -17.32 11.73
N ARG A 401 53.77 -17.44 10.41
CA ARG A 401 54.76 -18.19 9.62
C ARG A 401 56.15 -17.54 9.66
N LEU A 402 56.24 -16.23 9.48
CA LEU A 402 57.50 -15.48 9.60
C LEU A 402 58.03 -15.51 11.05
N TYR A 403 57.15 -15.58 12.05
CA TYR A 403 57.53 -15.71 13.45
C TYR A 403 58.08 -17.10 13.79
N THR A 404 57.45 -18.17 13.28
CA THR A 404 57.91 -19.56 13.48
C THR A 404 59.25 -19.84 12.81
N LEU A 405 59.52 -19.26 11.63
CA LEU A 405 60.86 -19.26 11.02
C LEU A 405 61.93 -18.65 11.95
N ASN A 406 61.57 -17.56 12.63
CA ASN A 406 62.45 -16.88 13.57
C ASN A 406 62.72 -17.73 14.82
N ARG A 407 61.73 -18.50 15.30
CA ARG A 407 61.85 -19.35 16.50
C ARG A 407 62.89 -20.46 16.34
N ARG A 408 63.13 -20.93 15.11
CA ARG A 408 64.22 -21.87 14.79
C ARG A 408 65.59 -21.20 14.72
N ALA A 409 65.65 -19.87 14.52
CA ALA A 409 66.90 -19.08 14.51
C ALA A 409 67.25 -18.45 15.88
N THR A 410 66.28 -18.23 16.76
CA THR A 410 66.48 -17.51 18.04
C THR A 410 66.52 -18.42 19.28
N ASN A 411 66.90 -19.69 19.13
CA ASN A 411 67.10 -20.59 20.29
C ASN A 411 68.43 -20.33 21.01
N ARG A 412 68.66 -19.06 21.38
CA ARG A 412 69.55 -18.60 22.45
C ARG A 412 69.03 -17.24 22.94
N LYS A 413 68.22 -17.23 24.01
CA LYS A 413 67.99 -16.01 24.81
C LYS A 413 68.45 -16.25 26.26
N PRO A 414 69.26 -15.35 26.86
CA PRO A 414 69.78 -15.55 28.20
C PRO A 414 68.73 -15.28 29.28
N THR A 415 68.82 -16.06 30.35
CA THR A 415 67.95 -16.11 31.54
C THR A 415 67.82 -14.79 32.34
N ARG A 416 68.51 -13.71 31.95
CA ARG A 416 68.58 -12.43 32.68
C ARG A 416 67.41 -11.48 32.39
N MET A 417 66.77 -11.57 31.21
CA MET A 417 65.64 -10.70 30.83
C MET A 417 64.30 -11.06 31.49
N LEU A 418 64.06 -12.34 31.81
CA LEU A 418 62.80 -12.79 32.45
C LEU A 418 62.63 -12.24 33.87
N ARG A 419 63.72 -12.06 34.63
CA ARG A 419 63.67 -11.44 35.97
C ARG A 419 63.30 -9.96 35.92
N CYS A 420 63.65 -9.24 34.84
CA CYS A 420 63.46 -7.79 34.73
C CYS A 420 62.01 -7.42 34.35
N GLU A 421 61.34 -8.23 33.50
CA GLU A 421 59.93 -8.03 33.16
C GLU A 421 59.01 -8.26 34.36
N GLN A 422 59.32 -9.20 35.25
CA GLN A 422 58.55 -9.44 36.48
C GLN A 422 58.62 -8.24 37.44
N THR A 423 59.79 -7.62 37.60
CA THR A 423 59.95 -6.41 38.43
C THR A 423 59.20 -5.21 37.85
N LEU A 424 59.25 -5.03 36.53
CA LEU A 424 58.51 -3.97 35.82
C LEU A 424 57.00 -4.15 35.91
N LEU A 425 56.52 -5.39 35.93
CA LEU A 425 55.09 -5.70 36.06
C LEU A 425 54.56 -5.34 37.45
N ALA A 426 55.33 -5.62 38.50
CA ALA A 426 55.01 -5.21 39.87
C ALA A 426 55.00 -3.67 40.04
N GLN A 427 55.96 -2.97 39.42
CA GLN A 427 56.00 -1.51 39.41
C GLN A 427 54.83 -0.89 38.64
N ALA A 428 54.47 -1.46 37.49
CA ALA A 428 53.31 -1.03 36.72
C ALA A 428 52.00 -1.23 37.51
N GLN A 429 51.86 -2.35 38.23
CA GLN A 429 50.72 -2.60 39.12
C GLN A 429 50.61 -1.56 40.24
N HIS A 430 51.72 -1.20 40.88
CA HIS A 430 51.73 -0.19 41.94
C HIS A 430 51.38 1.21 41.42
N ILE A 431 51.89 1.61 40.26
CA ILE A 431 51.57 2.90 39.63
C ILE A 431 50.09 2.96 39.22
N LEU A 432 49.55 1.85 38.69
CA LEU A 432 48.13 1.74 38.38
C LEU A 432 47.25 1.90 39.62
N GLN A 433 47.61 1.24 40.71
CA GLN A 433 46.87 1.32 41.97
C GLN A 433 46.85 2.75 42.52
N ALA A 434 48.00 3.43 42.54
CA ALA A 434 48.10 4.81 43.01
C ALA A 434 47.29 5.81 42.16
N LEU A 435 47.26 5.63 40.83
CA LEU A 435 46.45 6.49 39.95
C LEU A 435 44.95 6.25 40.10
N LEU A 436 44.54 5.02 40.40
CA LEU A 436 43.15 4.66 40.67
C LEU A 436 42.65 5.24 42.00
N GLU A 437 43.46 5.17 43.06
CA GLU A 437 43.15 5.73 44.39
C GLU A 437 43.07 7.26 44.37
N ALA A 438 43.88 7.91 43.54
CA ALA A 438 43.86 9.37 43.37
C ALA A 438 42.75 9.88 42.43
N GLY A 439 41.92 8.99 41.85
CA GLY A 439 40.83 9.38 40.94
C GLY A 439 41.29 10.00 39.61
N GLN A 440 42.55 9.78 39.21
CA GLN A 440 43.14 10.38 38.01
C GLN A 440 42.98 9.49 36.76
N PRO A 441 43.01 10.07 35.54
CA PRO A 441 42.87 9.29 34.31
C PRO A 441 44.12 8.43 34.08
N VAL A 442 43.94 7.10 34.10
CA VAL A 442 44.96 6.10 33.79
C VAL A 442 45.10 5.97 32.27
N THR A 443 46.05 6.69 31.67
CA THR A 443 46.40 6.53 30.24
C THR A 443 47.68 5.71 30.09
N GLN A 444 47.77 4.91 29.01
CA GLN A 444 48.94 4.07 28.74
C GLN A 444 50.22 4.91 28.62
N GLU A 445 50.11 6.12 28.07
CA GLU A 445 51.21 7.08 27.97
C GLU A 445 51.68 7.59 29.33
N ARG A 446 50.76 7.85 30.27
CA ARG A 446 51.13 8.28 31.64
C ARG A 446 51.80 7.16 32.41
N VAL A 447 51.31 5.92 32.29
CA VAL A 447 51.93 4.80 33.00
C VAL A 447 53.28 4.43 32.37
N ALA A 448 53.41 4.51 31.04
CA ALA A 448 54.68 4.33 30.35
C ALA A 448 55.70 5.41 30.76
N ALA A 449 55.27 6.69 30.82
CA ALA A 449 56.11 7.80 31.26
C ALA A 449 56.52 7.66 32.73
N ALA A 450 55.62 7.24 33.61
CA ALA A 450 55.90 7.01 35.03
C ALA A 450 56.87 5.82 35.26
N LEU A 451 56.88 4.85 34.35
CA LEU A 451 57.86 3.75 34.33
C LEU A 451 59.19 4.16 33.66
N GLY A 452 59.30 5.38 33.12
CA GLY A 452 60.50 5.89 32.46
C GLY A 452 60.69 5.39 31.02
N PHE A 453 59.65 4.87 30.38
CA PHE A 453 59.72 4.32 29.02
C PHE A 453 58.82 5.05 28.02
N SER A 454 59.18 4.99 26.74
CA SER A 454 58.24 5.34 25.68
C SER A 454 57.24 4.22 25.46
N LEU A 455 55.99 4.57 25.12
CA LEU A 455 54.92 3.60 24.87
C LEU A 455 55.31 2.56 23.80
N VAL A 456 56.00 3.01 22.75
CA VAL A 456 56.50 2.16 21.66
C VAL A 456 57.56 1.17 22.14
N HIS A 457 58.43 1.59 23.06
CA HIS A 457 59.44 0.70 23.64
C HIS A 457 58.81 -0.35 24.57
N LEU A 458 57.82 0.05 25.36
CA LEU A 458 57.11 -0.83 26.29
C LEU A 458 56.31 -1.91 25.54
N GLU A 459 55.65 -1.54 24.43
CA GLU A 459 54.87 -2.46 23.59
C GLU A 459 55.73 -3.50 22.88
N ARG A 460 56.94 -3.12 22.42
CA ARG A 460 57.84 -4.03 21.70
C ARG A 460 58.64 -4.96 22.61
N THR A 461 58.90 -4.54 23.85
CA THR A 461 59.89 -5.19 24.72
C THR A 461 59.25 -5.91 25.91
N TYR A 462 58.09 -5.46 26.40
CA TYR A 462 57.44 -5.96 27.62
C TYR A 462 55.92 -6.20 27.43
N PRO A 463 55.53 -7.22 26.65
CA PRO A 463 54.13 -7.48 26.27
C PRO A 463 53.22 -7.82 27.46
N SER A 464 53.77 -8.38 28.55
CA SER A 464 53.00 -8.72 29.76
C SER A 464 52.52 -7.46 30.49
N VAL A 465 53.36 -6.42 30.55
CA VAL A 465 53.01 -5.11 31.14
C VAL A 465 51.93 -4.41 30.30
N MET A 466 51.99 -4.50 28.96
CA MET A 466 50.94 -3.94 28.10
C MET A 466 49.59 -4.66 28.23
N THR A 467 49.61 -5.96 28.54
CA THR A 467 48.38 -6.73 28.78
C THR A 467 47.68 -6.25 30.06
N LEU A 468 48.45 -6.00 31.13
CA LEU A 468 47.99 -5.39 32.38
C LEU A 468 47.37 -3.99 32.15
N LEU A 469 48.02 -3.14 31.35
CA LEU A 469 47.53 -1.79 31.02
C LEU A 469 46.26 -1.78 30.17
N LYS A 470 46.01 -2.83 29.39
CA LYS A 470 44.74 -3.00 28.66
C LYS A 470 43.63 -3.45 29.60
N GLN A 471 43.93 -4.32 30.57
CA GLN A 471 42.97 -4.77 31.58
C GLN A 471 42.57 -3.65 32.55
N SER A 472 43.49 -2.76 32.93
CA SER A 472 43.19 -1.64 33.84
C SER A 472 42.23 -0.60 33.27
N ARG A 473 42.22 -0.39 31.94
CA ARG A 473 41.21 0.47 31.26
C ARG A 473 39.80 -0.08 31.37
N VAL A 474 39.65 -1.41 31.33
CA VAL A 474 38.34 -2.07 31.47
C VAL A 474 37.83 -1.92 32.91
N LEU A 475 38.73 -2.09 33.89
CA LEU A 475 38.42 -1.87 35.30
C LEU A 475 38.04 -0.41 35.60
N GLN A 476 38.76 0.56 35.01
CA GLN A 476 38.44 1.98 35.16
C GLN A 476 37.09 2.35 34.52
N ALA A 477 36.78 1.81 33.34
CA ALA A 477 35.49 2.04 32.69
C ALA A 477 34.34 1.49 33.55
N ALA A 478 34.51 0.31 34.16
CA ALA A 478 33.54 -0.27 35.08
C ALA A 478 33.40 0.52 36.39
N GLN A 479 34.49 1.05 36.94
CA GLN A 479 34.45 1.88 38.14
C GLN A 479 33.81 3.26 37.87
N MET A 480 34.08 3.85 36.70
CA MET A 480 33.44 5.10 36.27
C MET A 480 31.95 4.90 36.01
N ASP A 481 31.53 3.79 35.39
CA ASP A 481 30.11 3.43 35.20
C ASP A 481 29.37 3.40 36.56
N ARG A 482 29.97 2.76 37.59
CA ARG A 482 29.40 2.72 38.95
C ARG A 482 29.29 4.11 39.61
N LEU A 483 30.32 4.93 39.51
CA LEU A 483 30.29 6.29 40.10
C LEU A 483 29.27 7.19 39.39
N LEU A 484 29.18 7.07 38.06
CA LEU A 484 28.24 7.85 37.27
C LEU A 484 26.79 7.37 37.48
N LEU A 485 26.59 6.07 37.73
CA LEU A 485 25.31 5.49 38.14
C LEU A 485 24.83 6.08 39.48
N ALA A 486 25.68 6.07 40.51
CA ALA A 486 25.31 6.64 41.82
C ALA A 486 24.91 8.12 41.73
N LYS A 487 25.60 8.90 40.86
CA LYS A 487 25.25 10.30 40.57
C LYS A 487 23.95 10.41 39.77
N ALA A 488 23.71 9.52 38.82
CA ALA A 488 22.47 9.49 38.04
C ALA A 488 21.25 9.13 38.92
N GLU A 489 21.40 8.21 39.87
CA GLU A 489 20.38 7.86 40.86
C GLU A 489 20.01 9.06 41.74
N THR A 490 21.00 9.81 42.23
CA THR A 490 20.76 11.03 43.01
C THR A 490 20.09 12.13 42.17
N ALA A 491 20.50 12.32 40.92
CA ALA A 491 19.86 13.26 40.01
C ALA A 491 18.40 12.90 39.69
N VAL A 492 18.11 11.61 39.50
CA VAL A 492 16.72 11.11 39.33
C VAL A 492 15.89 11.40 40.58
N GLN A 493 16.43 11.13 41.77
CA GLN A 493 15.74 11.40 43.03
C GLN A 493 15.44 12.89 43.21
N GLN A 494 16.40 13.76 42.86
CA GLN A 494 16.21 15.21 42.89
C GLN A 494 15.06 15.65 41.97
N LEU A 495 15.04 15.15 40.72
CA LEU A 495 13.97 15.47 39.77
C LEU A 495 12.59 15.03 40.29
N TYR A 496 12.49 13.89 40.98
CA TYR A 496 11.25 13.50 41.63
C TYR A 496 10.85 14.44 42.77
N THR A 497 11.78 14.85 43.63
CA THR A 497 11.48 15.80 44.71
C THR A 497 11.03 17.16 44.18
N GLU A 498 11.58 17.60 43.05
CA GLU A 498 11.22 18.85 42.37
C GLU A 498 9.96 18.72 41.49
N HIS A 499 9.30 17.56 41.48
CA HIS A 499 8.11 17.28 40.68
C HIS A 499 8.32 17.50 39.17
N GLN A 500 9.56 17.32 38.69
CA GLN A 500 9.92 17.45 37.29
C GLN A 500 9.87 16.10 36.57
N ILE A 501 9.64 16.16 35.26
CA ILE A 501 9.61 14.96 34.40
C ILE A 501 11.02 14.38 34.27
N VAL A 502 11.20 13.16 34.74
CA VAL A 502 12.46 12.42 34.58
C VAL A 502 12.64 12.01 33.13
N SER A 503 13.68 12.56 32.49
CA SER A 503 14.09 12.19 31.14
C SER A 503 15.61 12.11 31.06
N ARG A 504 16.16 11.37 30.10
CA ARG A 504 17.62 11.31 29.87
C ARG A 504 18.24 12.70 29.68
N LYS A 505 17.50 13.64 29.10
CA LYS A 505 17.95 15.02 28.91
C LYS A 505 17.97 15.80 30.22
N ALA A 506 16.95 15.64 31.06
CA ALA A 506 16.90 16.26 32.39
C ALA A 506 18.03 15.73 33.28
N VAL A 507 18.23 14.41 33.33
CA VAL A 507 19.32 13.80 34.11
C VAL A 507 20.70 14.24 33.59
N ALA A 508 20.90 14.31 32.28
CA ALA A 508 22.15 14.82 31.70
C ALA A 508 22.41 16.29 32.08
N HIS A 509 21.36 17.11 32.12
CA HIS A 509 21.44 18.50 32.53
C HIS A 509 21.82 18.65 34.01
N CYS A 510 21.17 17.89 34.92
CA CYS A 510 21.52 17.85 36.35
C CYS A 510 22.97 17.42 36.58
N LEU A 511 23.49 16.50 35.74
CA LEU A 511 24.86 16.00 35.83
C LEU A 511 25.90 16.88 35.12
N GLY A 512 25.48 17.92 34.39
CA GLY A 512 26.38 18.77 33.60
C GLY A 512 27.10 18.04 32.46
N VAL A 513 26.53 16.95 31.95
CA VAL A 513 27.13 16.12 30.89
C VAL A 513 26.26 16.08 29.63
N HIS A 514 26.86 15.74 28.49
CA HIS A 514 26.10 15.52 27.27
C HIS A 514 25.32 14.20 27.34
N VAL A 515 24.11 14.15 26.76
CA VAL A 515 23.22 12.96 26.78
C VAL A 515 23.91 11.71 26.23
N SER A 516 24.76 11.86 25.20
CA SER A 516 25.50 10.73 24.62
C SER A 516 26.51 10.10 25.58
N THR A 517 26.98 10.85 26.59
CA THR A 517 27.91 10.33 27.60
C THR A 517 27.21 9.29 28.48
N LEU A 518 25.95 9.52 28.85
CA LEU A 518 25.16 8.57 29.64
C LEU A 518 24.91 7.25 28.89
N SER A 519 24.83 7.30 27.55
CA SER A 519 24.63 6.10 26.71
C SER A 519 25.89 5.27 26.50
N ARG A 520 27.09 5.79 26.84
CA ARG A 520 28.36 5.06 26.70
C ARG A 520 28.65 4.12 27.86
N TYR A 521 27.95 4.28 28.97
CA TYR A 521 28.13 3.52 30.20
C TYR A 521 26.96 2.54 30.38
N PRO A 522 27.20 1.21 30.27
CA PRO A 522 26.13 0.20 30.25
C PRO A 522 25.17 0.23 31.43
N GLN A 523 25.66 0.37 32.67
CA GLN A 523 24.80 0.33 33.85
C GLN A 523 23.94 1.59 33.95
N VAL A 524 24.53 2.77 33.72
CA VAL A 524 23.79 4.05 33.63
C VAL A 524 22.72 3.99 32.55
N SER A 525 23.05 3.48 31.36
CA SER A 525 22.10 3.39 30.26
C SER A 525 20.94 2.43 30.56
N ALA A 526 21.21 1.32 31.23
CA ALA A 526 20.20 0.35 31.64
C ALA A 526 19.27 0.95 32.71
N TYR A 527 19.83 1.54 33.76
CA TYR A 527 19.06 2.20 34.82
C TYR A 527 18.15 3.31 34.27
N LEU A 528 18.72 4.23 33.48
CA LEU A 528 17.94 5.33 32.90
C LEU A 528 16.90 4.86 31.88
N LYS A 529 17.09 3.69 31.25
CA LYS A 529 16.05 3.09 30.41
C LYS A 529 14.86 2.69 31.27
N THR A 530 15.09 1.90 32.33
CA THR A 530 14.03 1.45 33.25
C THR A 530 13.26 2.62 33.85
N VAL A 531 13.97 3.61 34.40
CA VAL A 531 13.34 4.78 35.05
C VAL A 531 12.54 5.63 34.05
N CYS A 532 13.07 5.86 32.84
CA CYS A 532 12.34 6.64 31.83
C CYS A 532 11.12 5.87 31.29
N ASP A 533 11.21 4.53 31.17
CA ASP A 533 10.10 3.69 30.73
C ASP A 533 8.97 3.69 31.78
N GLU A 534 9.30 3.62 33.07
CA GLU A 534 8.35 3.74 34.19
C GLU A 534 7.71 5.13 34.28
N GLU A 535 8.49 6.19 34.09
CA GLU A 535 7.98 7.57 34.04
C GLU A 535 7.07 7.79 32.83
N PHE A 536 7.43 7.25 31.67
CA PHE A 536 6.58 7.28 30.48
C PHE A 536 5.26 6.55 30.72
N ALA A 537 5.29 5.38 31.38
CA ALA A 537 4.09 4.64 31.76
C ALA A 537 3.21 5.42 32.74
N ARG A 538 3.80 6.08 33.76
CA ARG A 538 3.07 6.96 34.68
C ARG A 538 2.40 8.13 33.96
N GLN A 539 3.10 8.80 33.05
CA GLN A 539 2.51 9.90 32.28
C GLN A 539 1.41 9.42 31.34
N LYS A 540 1.56 8.24 30.75
CA LYS A 540 0.53 7.60 29.94
C LYS A 540 -0.74 7.36 30.77
N SER A 541 -0.59 6.77 31.97
CA SER A 541 -1.69 6.56 32.92
C SER A 541 -2.35 7.87 33.37
N ALA A 542 -1.55 8.89 33.68
CA ALA A 542 -2.09 10.18 34.10
C ALA A 542 -2.92 10.86 33.00
N ARG A 543 -2.56 10.70 31.71
CA ARG A 543 -3.34 11.18 30.57
C ARG A 543 -4.65 10.41 30.41
N THR A 544 -4.62 9.08 30.56
CA THR A 544 -5.84 8.27 30.50
C THR A 544 -6.79 8.64 31.65
N ASP A 545 -6.28 8.84 32.86
CA ASP A 545 -7.11 9.21 34.01
C ASP A 545 -7.77 10.59 33.85
N LYS A 546 -7.08 11.54 33.21
CA LYS A 546 -7.67 12.85 32.85
C LYS A 546 -8.83 12.70 31.88
N VAL A 547 -8.68 11.83 30.86
CA VAL A 547 -9.75 11.57 29.90
C VAL A 547 -10.91 10.82 30.56
N VAL A 548 -10.65 9.82 31.41
CA VAL A 548 -11.71 9.11 32.17
C VAL A 548 -12.51 10.08 33.04
N ARG A 549 -11.85 10.94 33.83
CA ARG A 549 -12.55 11.96 34.63
C ARG A 549 -13.34 12.95 33.77
N ALA A 550 -12.81 13.36 32.62
CA ALA A 550 -13.53 14.22 31.68
C ALA A 550 -14.78 13.53 31.12
N LEU A 551 -14.70 12.23 30.84
CA LEU A 551 -15.83 11.43 30.37
C LEU A 551 -16.90 11.29 31.46
N ASP A 552 -16.53 10.96 32.70
CA ASP A 552 -17.47 10.89 33.83
C ASP A 552 -18.20 12.23 34.04
N THR A 553 -17.47 13.34 33.91
CA THR A 553 -18.04 14.69 34.01
C THR A 553 -19.02 14.99 32.87
N LEU A 554 -18.70 14.58 31.64
CA LEU A 554 -19.58 14.78 30.49
C LEU A 554 -20.83 13.88 30.52
N GLN A 555 -20.73 12.68 31.10
CA GLN A 555 -21.86 11.77 31.25
C GLN A 555 -22.84 12.18 32.36
N THR A 556 -22.37 12.91 33.37
CA THR A 556 -23.20 13.42 34.48
C THR A 556 -23.94 14.72 34.17
N GLN A 557 -23.63 15.37 33.04
CA GLN A 557 -24.34 16.58 32.59
C GLN A 557 -25.70 16.25 31.97
N SER A 558 -26.77 16.88 32.47
CA SER A 558 -28.17 16.63 32.08
C SER A 558 -28.49 17.00 30.62
N HIS A 559 -27.68 17.84 30.00
CA HIS A 559 -27.72 18.14 28.56
C HIS A 559 -26.42 17.67 27.94
N ILE A 560 -26.42 16.51 27.29
CA ILE A 560 -25.24 15.96 26.62
C ILE A 560 -25.05 16.76 25.32
N PRO A 561 -24.03 17.63 25.19
CA PRO A 561 -23.70 18.23 23.89
C PRO A 561 -23.29 17.12 22.91
N ILE A 562 -23.36 17.38 21.60
CA ILE A 562 -22.83 16.44 20.60
C ILE A 562 -21.36 16.18 20.96
N LEU A 563 -21.05 14.94 21.36
CA LEU A 563 -19.72 14.58 21.78
C LEU A 563 -18.86 14.56 20.53
N THR A 564 -17.78 15.32 20.58
CA THR A 564 -16.75 15.28 19.55
C THR A 564 -15.43 15.00 20.25
N GLN A 565 -14.48 14.45 19.50
CA GLN A 565 -13.12 14.25 19.98
C GLN A 565 -12.53 15.53 20.58
N ALA A 566 -12.80 16.68 19.96
CA ALA A 566 -12.35 17.99 20.43
C ALA A 566 -12.96 18.36 21.79
N VAL A 567 -14.26 18.15 21.98
CA VAL A 567 -14.95 18.44 23.25
C VAL A 567 -14.38 17.59 24.39
N ILE A 568 -14.16 16.29 24.16
CA ILE A 568 -13.61 15.37 25.17
C ILE A 568 -12.17 15.72 25.51
N CYS A 569 -11.34 16.01 24.50
CA CYS A 569 -9.93 16.39 24.72
C CYS A 569 -9.83 17.72 25.48
N ASN A 570 -10.62 18.72 25.09
CA ASN A 570 -10.63 20.03 25.76
C ASN A 570 -11.08 19.91 27.22
N GLN A 571 -12.11 19.10 27.49
CA GLN A 571 -12.56 18.83 28.86
C GLN A 571 -11.49 18.14 29.72
N ALA A 572 -10.66 17.30 29.11
CA ALA A 572 -9.51 16.65 29.76
C ALA A 572 -8.28 17.57 29.90
N GLY A 573 -8.35 18.82 29.41
CA GLY A 573 -7.21 19.74 29.36
C GLY A 573 -6.12 19.32 28.37
N LEU A 574 -6.49 18.58 27.32
CA LEU A 574 -5.60 18.07 26.27
C LEU A 574 -5.93 18.74 24.94
N CYS A 575 -4.92 18.89 24.07
CA CYS A 575 -5.15 19.32 22.70
C CYS A 575 -5.82 18.21 21.87
N GLU A 576 -6.60 18.58 20.86
CA GLU A 576 -7.31 17.62 19.98
C GLU A 576 -6.36 16.62 19.29
N SER A 577 -5.13 17.07 18.98
CA SER A 577 -4.09 16.22 18.39
C SER A 577 -3.54 15.16 19.34
N ALA A 578 -3.74 15.30 20.66
CA ALA A 578 -3.28 14.33 21.65
C ALA A 578 -3.92 12.96 21.44
N ALA A 579 -5.24 12.91 21.20
CA ALA A 579 -5.92 11.64 20.95
C ALA A 579 -5.41 10.97 19.64
N ARG A 580 -5.05 11.73 18.61
CA ARG A 580 -4.44 11.17 17.38
C ARG A 580 -3.04 10.58 17.59
N GLN A 581 -2.30 11.10 18.56
CA GLN A 581 -0.92 10.68 18.85
C GLN A 581 -0.86 9.54 19.89
N HIS A 582 -1.96 9.30 20.61
CA HIS A 582 -2.03 8.36 21.74
C HIS A 582 -3.18 7.35 21.52
N PRO A 583 -2.89 6.16 20.96
CA PRO A 583 -3.90 5.14 20.63
C PRO A 583 -4.79 4.73 21.81
N GLU A 584 -4.24 4.70 23.03
CA GLU A 584 -4.98 4.41 24.26
C GLU A 584 -6.12 5.40 24.54
N LEU A 585 -5.96 6.67 24.16
CA LEU A 585 -7.00 7.68 24.36
C LEU A 585 -8.13 7.47 23.34
N MET A 586 -7.80 7.11 22.11
CA MET A 586 -8.79 6.78 21.09
C MET A 586 -9.58 5.51 21.44
N ALA A 587 -8.94 4.52 22.07
CA ALA A 587 -9.63 3.32 22.53
C ALA A 587 -10.71 3.63 23.58
N LEU A 588 -10.52 4.66 24.42
CA LEU A 588 -11.52 5.12 25.39
C LEU A 588 -12.61 5.99 24.75
N ILE A 589 -12.25 6.84 23.78
CA ILE A 589 -13.16 7.82 23.18
C ILE A 589 -14.09 7.17 22.12
N THR A 590 -13.56 6.24 21.32
CA THR A 590 -14.28 5.69 20.15
C THR A 590 -15.59 4.99 20.51
N PRO A 591 -15.65 4.09 21.51
CA PRO A 591 -16.89 3.39 21.85
C PRO A 591 -18.01 4.35 22.27
N LEU A 592 -17.67 5.46 22.92
CA LEU A 592 -18.65 6.46 23.36
C LEU A 592 -19.20 7.30 22.21
N LEU A 593 -18.34 7.68 21.26
CA LEU A 593 -18.78 8.37 20.04
C LEU A 593 -19.69 7.46 19.19
N GLU A 594 -19.33 6.18 19.07
CA GLU A 594 -20.13 5.17 18.37
C GLU A 594 -21.48 4.92 19.06
N ALA A 595 -21.49 4.83 20.39
CA ALA A 595 -22.72 4.69 21.18
C ALA A 595 -23.65 5.91 21.01
N GLN A 596 -23.12 7.13 21.10
CA GLN A 596 -23.92 8.35 20.90
C GLN A 596 -24.45 8.45 19.47
N GLN A 597 -23.63 8.13 18.46
CA GLN A 597 -24.04 8.13 17.06
C GLN A 597 -25.14 7.09 16.81
N THR A 598 -25.04 5.92 17.45
CA THR A 598 -26.05 4.86 17.39
C THR A 598 -27.36 5.31 18.02
N GLN A 599 -27.32 5.93 19.21
CA GLN A 599 -28.49 6.48 19.88
C GLN A 599 -29.18 7.57 19.05
N LEU A 600 -28.42 8.52 18.50
CA LEU A 600 -28.97 9.57 17.62
C LEU A 600 -29.60 8.98 16.35
N ARG A 601 -28.99 7.92 15.77
CA ARG A 601 -29.54 7.20 14.63
C ARG A 601 -30.86 6.51 14.99
N GLN A 602 -30.94 5.85 16.15
CA GLN A 602 -32.16 5.20 16.63
C GLN A 602 -33.29 6.21 16.85
N GLN A 603 -33.02 7.33 17.51
CA GLN A 603 -34.00 8.41 17.70
C GLN A 603 -34.49 8.98 16.37
N PHE A 604 -33.58 9.14 15.40
CA PHE A 604 -33.94 9.58 14.05
C PHE A 604 -34.86 8.58 13.34
N LEU A 605 -34.52 7.28 13.37
CA LEU A 605 -35.34 6.24 12.77
C LEU A 605 -36.71 6.15 13.44
N GLN A 606 -36.79 6.27 14.76
CA GLN A 606 -38.05 6.30 15.51
C GLN A 606 -38.95 7.46 15.06
N ARG A 607 -38.39 8.66 14.91
CA ARG A 607 -39.13 9.83 14.40
C ARG A 607 -39.63 9.63 12.97
N VAL A 608 -38.86 8.95 12.12
CA VAL A 608 -39.29 8.58 10.77
C VAL A 608 -40.46 7.59 10.84
N THR A 609 -40.38 6.58 11.70
CA THR A 609 -41.45 5.59 11.92
C THR A 609 -42.75 6.27 12.34
N GLU A 610 -42.70 7.20 13.30
CA GLU A 610 -43.86 7.98 13.75
C GLU A 610 -44.47 8.80 12.62
N VAL A 611 -43.64 9.44 11.79
CA VAL A 611 -44.11 10.22 10.62
C VAL A 611 -44.77 9.32 9.58
N VAL A 612 -44.20 8.15 9.30
CA VAL A 612 -44.80 7.17 8.37
C VAL A 612 -46.13 6.66 8.90
N ALA A 613 -46.20 6.30 10.19
CA ALA A 613 -47.43 5.85 10.84
C ALA A 613 -48.52 6.93 10.78
N ARG A 614 -48.16 8.19 11.06
CA ARG A 614 -49.09 9.33 10.95
C ARG A 614 -49.62 9.52 9.53
N LEU A 615 -48.75 9.47 8.51
CA LEU A 615 -49.19 9.58 7.11
C LEU A 615 -50.16 8.46 6.71
N THR A 616 -49.92 7.24 7.21
CA THR A 616 -50.81 6.10 6.98
C THR A 616 -52.16 6.28 7.68
N GLN A 617 -52.18 6.73 8.94
CA GLN A 617 -53.42 6.99 9.69
C GLN A 617 -54.25 8.14 9.08
N GLU A 618 -53.60 9.20 8.60
CA GLU A 618 -54.25 10.33 7.92
C GLU A 618 -54.74 9.98 6.50
N GLY A 619 -54.49 8.76 6.00
CA GLY A 619 -54.85 8.35 4.63
C GLY A 619 -54.07 9.09 3.54
N ARG A 620 -52.99 9.79 3.89
CA ARG A 620 -52.14 10.53 2.94
C ARG A 620 -51.17 9.57 2.26
N LYS A 621 -50.78 9.88 1.02
CA LYS A 621 -49.81 9.06 0.28
C LYS A 621 -48.46 9.06 1.00
N VAL A 622 -48.03 7.90 1.47
CA VAL A 622 -46.71 7.74 2.09
C VAL A 622 -45.65 7.89 1.01
N THR A 623 -44.88 8.98 1.01
CA THR A 623 -43.86 9.24 -0.01
C THR A 623 -42.59 9.83 0.59
N MET A 624 -41.43 9.57 -0.03
CA MET A 624 -40.16 10.16 0.43
C MET A 624 -40.22 11.69 0.56
N PRO A 625 -40.85 12.44 -0.36
CA PRO A 625 -41.06 13.89 -0.18
C PRO A 625 -41.94 14.24 1.02
N ALA A 626 -43.04 13.52 1.24
CA ALA A 626 -43.91 13.76 2.39
C ALA A 626 -43.20 13.47 3.72
N VAL A 627 -42.43 12.39 3.80
CA VAL A 627 -41.61 12.05 4.97
C VAL A 627 -40.52 13.10 5.19
N SER A 628 -39.85 13.55 4.13
CA SER A 628 -38.85 14.62 4.17
C SER A 628 -39.37 15.92 4.75
N GLN A 629 -40.53 16.36 4.29
CA GLN A 629 -41.17 17.58 4.78
C GLN A 629 -41.52 17.50 6.27
N LEU A 630 -42.03 16.35 6.73
CA LEU A 630 -42.50 16.18 8.10
C LEU A 630 -41.39 15.84 9.11
N VAL A 631 -40.32 15.18 8.67
CA VAL A 631 -39.13 14.90 9.50
C VAL A 631 -38.22 16.13 9.58
N GLY A 632 -38.32 17.06 8.63
CA GLY A 632 -37.51 18.28 8.59
C GLY A 632 -36.06 18.02 8.15
N ARG A 633 -35.85 17.02 7.30
CA ARG A 633 -34.54 16.68 6.71
C ARG A 633 -34.63 16.63 5.20
N SER A 634 -33.52 16.89 4.52
CA SER A 634 -33.49 16.90 3.05
C SER A 634 -33.75 15.51 2.46
N LEU A 635 -34.29 15.47 1.24
CA LEU A 635 -34.52 14.24 0.50
C LEU A 635 -33.25 13.42 0.26
N ALA A 636 -32.11 14.10 0.04
CA ALA A 636 -30.81 13.46 -0.12
C ALA A 636 -30.41 12.75 1.18
N ASN A 637 -30.48 13.47 2.30
CA ASN A 637 -30.14 12.92 3.61
C ASN A 637 -30.99 11.69 3.97
N LEU A 638 -32.28 11.69 3.66
CA LEU A 638 -33.14 10.53 3.92
C LEU A 638 -32.83 9.31 3.04
N ARG A 639 -32.33 9.53 1.82
CA ARG A 639 -31.94 8.43 0.91
C ARG A 639 -30.63 7.77 1.32
N ASP A 640 -29.83 8.45 2.13
CA ASP A 640 -28.58 7.91 2.67
C ASP A 640 -28.82 6.84 3.76
N TYR A 641 -30.06 6.70 4.25
CA TYR A 641 -30.47 5.68 5.22
C TYR A 641 -31.30 4.57 4.55
N PRO A 642 -30.72 3.38 4.31
CA PRO A 642 -31.42 2.26 3.69
C PRO A 642 -32.69 1.83 4.45
N GLU A 643 -32.66 1.91 5.79
CA GLU A 643 -33.79 1.54 6.64
C GLU A 643 -35.00 2.43 6.37
N VAL A 644 -34.78 3.74 6.20
CA VAL A 644 -35.84 4.72 5.91
C VAL A 644 -36.46 4.45 4.53
N VAL A 645 -35.63 4.14 3.54
CA VAL A 645 -36.09 3.83 2.18
C VAL A 645 -36.97 2.59 2.20
N GLU A 646 -36.57 1.54 2.92
CA GLU A 646 -37.35 0.30 3.02
C GLU A 646 -38.65 0.52 3.80
N MET A 647 -38.61 1.29 4.90
CA MET A 647 -39.81 1.63 5.69
C MET A 647 -40.88 2.33 4.83
N VAL A 648 -40.48 3.29 4.00
CA VAL A 648 -41.38 4.00 3.09
C VAL A 648 -41.87 3.09 1.96
N ARG A 649 -41.03 2.17 1.47
CA ARG A 649 -41.43 1.19 0.44
C ARG A 649 -42.48 0.22 0.97
N GLN A 650 -42.26 -0.31 2.17
CA GLN A 650 -43.17 -1.23 2.83
C GLN A 650 -44.51 -0.57 3.14
N ALA A 651 -44.51 0.62 3.76
CA ALA A 651 -45.74 1.36 4.05
C ALA A 651 -46.54 1.70 2.78
N ARG A 652 -45.87 2.01 1.66
CA ARG A 652 -46.53 2.19 0.35
C ARG A 652 -47.17 0.91 -0.16
N ALA A 653 -46.51 -0.24 0.02
CA ALA A 653 -47.04 -1.53 -0.40
C ALA A 653 -48.27 -1.91 0.44
N GLU A 654 -48.20 -1.72 1.76
CA GLU A 654 -49.30 -1.94 2.69
C GLU A 654 -50.49 -1.03 2.38
N GLN A 655 -50.25 0.28 2.17
CA GLN A 655 -51.29 1.24 1.78
C GLN A 655 -51.96 0.85 0.45
N ARG A 656 -51.19 0.34 -0.52
CA ARG A 656 -51.72 -0.14 -1.80
C ARG A 656 -52.54 -1.41 -1.64
N CYS A 657 -52.10 -2.36 -0.81
CA CYS A 657 -52.85 -3.59 -0.50
C CYS A 657 -54.18 -3.26 0.21
N ALA A 658 -54.18 -2.35 1.17
CA ALA A 658 -55.38 -1.91 1.88
C ALA A 658 -56.37 -1.23 0.92
N TYR A 659 -55.89 -0.34 0.04
CA TYR A 659 -56.73 0.29 -0.98
C TYR A 659 -57.29 -0.73 -1.98
N GLU A 660 -56.48 -1.70 -2.41
CA GLU A 660 -56.93 -2.76 -3.31
C GLU A 660 -57.98 -3.68 -2.67
N ALA A 661 -57.89 -3.94 -1.36
CA ALA A 661 -58.93 -4.66 -0.63
C ALA A 661 -60.25 -3.87 -0.55
N GLN A 662 -60.20 -2.57 -0.27
CA GLN A 662 -61.37 -1.70 -0.32
C GLN A 662 -61.97 -1.66 -1.74
N LEU A 663 -61.13 -1.67 -2.77
CA LEU A 663 -61.56 -1.68 -4.16
C LEU A 663 -62.28 -2.99 -4.53
N LEU A 664 -61.82 -4.13 -4.02
CA LEU A 664 -62.49 -5.42 -4.20
C LEU A 664 -63.90 -5.42 -3.60
N ASN A 665 -64.07 -4.90 -2.38
CA ASN A 665 -65.40 -4.76 -1.76
C ASN A 665 -66.33 -3.86 -2.59
N ARG A 666 -65.81 -2.76 -3.15
CA ARG A 666 -66.58 -1.88 -4.05
C ARG A 666 -66.97 -2.57 -5.36
N ILE A 667 -66.09 -3.41 -5.90
CA ILE A 667 -66.38 -4.23 -7.08
C ILE A 667 -67.48 -5.24 -6.78
N GLU A 668 -67.43 -5.92 -5.64
CA GLU A 668 -68.48 -6.87 -5.23
C GLU A 668 -69.84 -6.18 -5.06
N GLN A 669 -69.88 -5.01 -4.42
CA GLN A 669 -71.10 -4.20 -4.30
C GLN A 669 -71.62 -3.76 -5.68
N ALA A 670 -70.74 -3.33 -6.58
CA ALA A 670 -71.12 -2.95 -7.94
C ALA A 670 -71.72 -4.12 -8.74
N VAL A 671 -71.17 -5.32 -8.57
CA VAL A 671 -71.70 -6.55 -9.20
C VAL A 671 -73.08 -6.90 -8.64
N GLN A 672 -73.26 -6.81 -7.32
CA GLN A 672 -74.57 -7.01 -6.70
C GLN A 672 -75.61 -6.01 -7.23
N GLN A 673 -75.25 -4.72 -7.33
CA GLN A 673 -76.12 -3.68 -7.86
C GLN A 673 -76.54 -3.94 -9.31
N LEU A 674 -75.59 -4.28 -10.18
CA LEU A 674 -75.88 -4.60 -11.59
C LEU A 674 -76.76 -5.85 -11.73
N SER A 675 -76.51 -6.88 -10.91
CA SER A 675 -77.33 -8.09 -10.91
C SER A 675 -78.76 -7.84 -10.45
N ALA A 676 -78.96 -7.01 -9.42
CA ALA A 676 -80.29 -6.64 -8.93
C ALA A 676 -81.07 -5.76 -9.94
N ALA A 677 -80.35 -4.96 -10.74
CA ALA A 677 -80.92 -4.13 -11.80
C ALA A 677 -81.08 -4.86 -13.15
N ASN A 678 -80.78 -6.16 -13.24
CA ASN A 678 -80.78 -6.95 -14.48
C ASN A 678 -79.93 -6.33 -15.61
N GLN A 679 -78.83 -5.65 -15.25
CA GLN A 679 -77.92 -5.03 -16.21
C GLN A 679 -76.73 -5.93 -16.56
N PRO A 680 -76.14 -5.80 -17.77
CA PRO A 680 -75.05 -6.66 -18.20
C PRO A 680 -73.77 -6.42 -17.38
N LEU A 681 -73.22 -7.50 -16.81
CA LEU A 681 -72.01 -7.52 -15.99
C LEU A 681 -70.72 -7.42 -16.83
N THR A 682 -70.61 -6.35 -17.62
CA THR A 682 -69.43 -6.05 -18.42
C THR A 682 -68.36 -5.35 -17.58
N GLN A 683 -67.09 -5.49 -17.99
CA GLN A 683 -65.97 -4.77 -17.37
C GLN A 683 -66.22 -3.26 -17.33
N THR A 684 -66.80 -2.70 -18.39
CA THR A 684 -67.14 -1.28 -18.50
C THR A 684 -68.23 -0.86 -17.53
N ALA A 685 -69.29 -1.68 -17.35
CA ALA A 685 -70.37 -1.39 -16.41
C ALA A 685 -69.90 -1.45 -14.94
N ILE A 686 -69.11 -2.48 -14.59
CA ILE A 686 -68.53 -2.62 -13.24
C ILE A 686 -67.58 -1.46 -12.94
N CYS A 687 -66.70 -1.10 -13.89
CA CYS A 687 -65.80 0.04 -13.73
C CYS A 687 -66.54 1.39 -13.61
N ALA A 688 -67.67 1.58 -14.29
CA ALA A 688 -68.48 2.78 -14.20
C ALA A 688 -69.07 2.98 -12.80
N ILE A 689 -69.63 1.94 -12.18
CA ILE A 689 -70.18 2.01 -10.81
C ILE A 689 -69.09 2.19 -9.76
N VAL A 690 -67.95 1.51 -9.94
CA VAL A 690 -66.78 1.68 -9.06
C VAL A 690 -66.11 3.06 -9.26
N GLY A 691 -66.54 3.86 -10.24
CA GLY A 691 -66.04 5.22 -10.49
C GLY A 691 -64.57 5.22 -10.91
N MET A 692 -64.15 4.23 -11.69
CA MET A 692 -62.77 4.10 -12.14
C MET A 692 -62.68 3.73 -13.62
N SER A 693 -61.60 4.13 -14.29
CA SER A 693 -61.39 3.72 -15.69
C SER A 693 -60.87 2.28 -15.78
N PRO A 694 -61.21 1.52 -16.85
CA PRO A 694 -60.62 0.20 -17.11
C PRO A 694 -59.09 0.24 -17.22
N ASN A 695 -58.51 1.36 -17.66
CA ASN A 695 -57.06 1.56 -17.72
C ASN A 695 -56.44 1.70 -16.31
N THR A 696 -57.14 2.36 -15.39
CA THR A 696 -56.72 2.49 -13.98
C THR A 696 -56.71 1.13 -13.26
N LEU A 697 -57.60 0.21 -13.65
CA LEU A 697 -57.70 -1.14 -13.09
C LEU A 697 -56.44 -1.98 -13.37
N ARG A 698 -55.65 -1.68 -14.43
CA ARG A 698 -54.39 -2.37 -14.74
C ARG A 698 -53.35 -2.28 -13.63
N TYR A 699 -53.43 -1.26 -12.79
CA TYR A 699 -52.51 -1.07 -11.66
C TYR A 699 -52.91 -1.85 -10.40
N TYR A 700 -54.04 -2.55 -10.39
CA TYR A 700 -54.53 -3.33 -9.24
C TYR A 700 -54.82 -4.77 -9.69
N ARG A 701 -53.84 -5.65 -9.49
CA ARG A 701 -53.81 -6.99 -10.10
C ARG A 701 -54.97 -7.87 -9.62
N ARG A 702 -55.30 -7.84 -8.32
CA ARG A 702 -56.40 -8.60 -7.72
C ARG A 702 -57.75 -8.03 -8.14
N ALA A 703 -57.88 -6.71 -8.12
CA ALA A 703 -59.11 -6.03 -8.57
C ALA A 703 -59.40 -6.30 -10.06
N LYS A 704 -58.37 -6.27 -10.92
CA LYS A 704 -58.49 -6.65 -12.33
C LYS A 704 -58.92 -8.10 -12.51
N ALA A 705 -58.31 -9.03 -11.76
CA ALA A 705 -58.67 -10.43 -11.83
C ALA A 705 -60.13 -10.68 -11.42
N ALA A 706 -60.60 -10.00 -10.36
CA ALA A 706 -61.99 -10.09 -9.91
C ALA A 706 -62.99 -9.59 -10.98
N VAL A 707 -62.76 -8.41 -11.55
CA VAL A 707 -63.62 -7.85 -12.62
C VAL A 707 -63.62 -8.75 -13.85
N ASN A 708 -62.45 -9.26 -14.26
CA ASN A 708 -62.35 -10.17 -15.40
C ASN A 708 -63.07 -11.49 -15.16
N ALA A 709 -62.97 -12.07 -13.96
CA ALA A 709 -63.64 -13.31 -13.60
C ALA A 709 -65.17 -13.18 -13.66
N VAL A 710 -65.71 -12.04 -13.20
CA VAL A 710 -67.13 -11.74 -13.28
C VAL A 710 -67.56 -11.54 -14.74
N ALA A 711 -66.81 -10.75 -15.51
CA ALA A 711 -67.12 -10.50 -16.92
C ALA A 711 -67.05 -11.77 -17.78
N SER A 712 -66.14 -12.70 -17.48
CA SER A 712 -66.02 -13.98 -18.20
C SER A 712 -67.17 -14.95 -17.95
N ARG A 713 -67.82 -14.89 -16.78
CA ARG A 713 -68.96 -15.78 -16.44
C ARG A 713 -70.23 -15.43 -17.21
N CYS A 714 -70.35 -14.20 -17.71
CA CYS A 714 -71.49 -13.74 -18.50
C CYS A 714 -71.26 -13.81 -20.02
N HIS A 715 -70.11 -14.34 -20.45
CA HIS A 715 -69.76 -14.50 -21.86
C HIS A 715 -69.52 -15.98 -22.27
N PRO A 716 -70.50 -16.89 -22.14
CA PRO A 716 -70.51 -18.09 -22.97
C PRO A 716 -71.56 -17.98 -24.08
N LEU A 717 -71.14 -18.33 -25.30
CA LEU A 717 -71.91 -18.61 -26.53
C LEU A 717 -72.23 -17.42 -27.46
N LEU A 718 -71.24 -17.07 -28.29
CA LEU A 718 -71.45 -16.80 -29.71
C LEU A 718 -70.32 -17.48 -30.48
N ASN A 719 -70.49 -18.78 -30.76
CA ASN A 719 -69.94 -19.46 -31.92
C ASN A 719 -71.10 -19.71 -32.87
#